data_AF-A0AAJ1RQS7-F1
#
_entry.id   AF-A0AAJ1RQS7-F1
#
_cell.length_a   1.000
_cell.length_b   1.000
_cell.length_c   1.000
_cell.angle_alpha   90.00
_cell.angle_beta   90.00
_cell.angle_gamma   90.00
#
_symmetry.space_group_name_H-M   'P 1'
#
loop_
_entity.id
_entity.type
_entity.pdbx_description
1 polymer ?
#
loop_
_entity_poly.entity_id
_entity_poly.type
_entity_poly.pdbx_seq_one_letter_code
_entity_poly.pdbx_strand_id
1 'polypeptide(L)'
;MNPLLDLLDAVFRVRRRSRLLFGSGNRGQRNLESREPAKKLPLRTRLLSLPDNLMMAGKGAWRGRERVLAVFAGVFMASLVITTVLAYAVGLSGAFLQYSLQESVFDAKVDFADDPGPDSEGRTNDSVLWESLCDDFVSMDEFIDCGIVYGRQGIRVSGFFDDGFITPQPLNVVSVGGTTGDWANVSWDYSEALEWGPPINGERPIRFYGDGIWDGEFGERHSVVGDSSRLIYGSWPPSAAEAAAKGAVVLPSMIASEAGVSVNDTISSLTFTYVTDYLSGYANVAQGFDNCTGTEKYGPSEGSPIRYCVVNMTVEGPMTVVAVYQEEAPTNPTLLFHPVMVSASVLSDEQKTILMDNDHGYLGLAVDRNELPTSSTSAATGWLDNLKDGVESGNYTSPNHLGAYVLVEYNDMISGTITFLNIFLGIIQVFDYILMIPIVVLSFSVLIYGLVLSLEQRKREVSIHRVIGGTKGNLSGMIMLEISVISFFAWLVGYLLALAGVPVILAAVGFMSFKRNVFDVTPTLSLWSTFAVILVTVGLALLFGRSRTNEFLSIEIDEGVRRVSEKRKPRYWLHTIVFLIGLLSYVESWIQGRGGVGGIGSGGLVGNFILNALLLLFGPFFLWIGGALVLGRIGAAGPRIMTLLFSWSPAVSDIRRGLKGSGSSESVNRLAVIMLLTLSIVTLAAVQGFTGTEVDERTTSAQNGADIQVQFASPVTEQQAREEVMQAIQRAGDSDITGISQATSVADIFTGPKGKSTLIRTWVLFDDHEQSLIWDTQAVPGDDIAATASGWKAGGFTAGSEARSIDPISEMDTGDSLKIAYTEYGFGGFDSEFNPIVTTTVTESTVSYMGRHQWVPGLSASEAEQAIVIGESTYRELVGNATADSFSSARWFFELCDQSDDDCADALRLVSAEIANGNGITAVSDWPSVHSENERNGGLIFGTPGLLSLQFVVASLASVASAFVFLSLVLTQRKKELAILQAIGASPNQVIRLVLFEIMAILLVSMGLGVVLGLAIAESFNGFFGIFGFIFQLFLGQSAPIDRDLVWPWLELALVNASVLVAVVVALLYTTRRALQADLAVVLKGE
;
A
#
# COMPACT_ATOMS: atom_id res chain seq x y z
N MET A 1 14.10 -12.69 22.13
CA MET A 1 14.82 -13.72 21.34
C MET A 1 14.68 -15.17 21.83
N ASN A 2 14.63 -15.49 23.14
CA ASN A 2 14.39 -16.87 23.61
C ASN A 2 12.96 -17.45 23.46
N PRO A 3 11.84 -16.69 23.49
CA PRO A 3 10.50 -17.28 23.38
C PRO A 3 10.15 -17.72 21.95
N LEU A 4 10.72 -17.07 20.94
CA LEU A 4 10.55 -17.43 19.52
C LEU A 4 11.29 -18.73 19.17
N LEU A 5 12.43 -18.99 19.83
CA LEU A 5 13.14 -20.27 19.78
C LEU A 5 12.38 -21.40 20.49
N ASP A 6 11.73 -21.13 21.63
CA ASP A 6 10.84 -22.10 22.30
C ASP A 6 9.54 -22.35 21.50
N LEU A 7 9.04 -21.34 20.76
CA LEU A 7 7.91 -21.44 19.83
C LEU A 7 8.28 -22.28 18.59
N LEU A 8 9.48 -22.06 18.04
CA LEU A 8 10.06 -22.90 17.01
C LEU A 8 10.34 -24.31 17.53
N ASP A 9 10.74 -24.53 18.78
CA ASP A 9 10.95 -25.89 19.30
C ASP A 9 9.61 -26.63 19.56
N ALA A 10 8.51 -25.89 19.77
CA ALA A 10 7.15 -26.42 19.87
C ALA A 10 6.56 -26.86 18.51
N VAL A 11 6.83 -26.11 17.44
CA VAL A 11 6.38 -26.43 16.06
C VAL A 11 7.40 -27.33 15.33
N PHE A 12 8.68 -27.10 15.55
CA PHE A 12 9.84 -27.58 14.81
C PHE A 12 10.89 -28.19 15.76
N ARG A 13 10.56 -29.31 16.40
CA ARG A 13 11.42 -30.03 17.36
C ARG A 13 12.83 -30.32 16.78
N VAL A 14 13.83 -29.46 17.06
CA VAL A 14 15.24 -29.63 16.65
C VAL A 14 16.13 -29.59 17.89
N ARG A 15 16.65 -30.77 18.22
CA ARG A 15 17.45 -31.02 19.43
C ARG A 15 18.80 -30.31 19.38
N ARG A 16 18.97 -29.17 20.06
CA ARG A 16 20.31 -28.61 20.39
C ARG A 16 20.85 -29.30 21.65
N ARG A 17 21.98 -30.02 21.53
CA ARG A 17 22.74 -30.54 22.67
C ARG A 17 23.80 -29.51 23.06
N SER A 18 23.62 -28.87 24.21
CA SER A 18 24.70 -28.24 24.98
C SER A 18 24.86 -29.01 26.30
N ARG A 19 26.08 -29.50 26.56
CA ARG A 19 26.62 -29.73 27.91
C ARG A 19 28.11 -30.02 27.81
N LEU A 20 28.87 -28.95 27.99
CA LEU A 20 30.20 -28.94 28.59
C LEU A 20 30.03 -29.02 30.13
N LEU A 21 31.00 -29.66 30.78
CA LEU A 21 31.35 -29.63 32.22
C LEU A 21 30.73 -30.66 33.19
N PHE A 22 31.67 -31.18 34.02
CA PHE A 22 31.61 -32.18 35.10
C PHE A 22 31.51 -33.65 34.64
N GLY A 23 32.37 -34.58 35.04
CA GLY A 23 33.43 -34.62 36.05
C GLY A 23 33.80 -36.10 36.27
N SER A 24 35.07 -36.34 36.58
CA SER A 24 35.73 -37.63 36.85
C SER A 24 34.89 -38.72 37.53
N GLY A 25 34.98 -39.97 37.05
CA GLY A 25 34.39 -41.12 37.75
C GLY A 25 34.50 -42.48 37.05
N ASN A 26 35.60 -43.18 37.33
CA ASN A 26 35.82 -44.63 37.30
C ASN A 26 35.67 -45.48 36.01
N ARG A 27 36.84 -45.99 35.58
CA ARG A 27 37.04 -47.08 34.60
C ARG A 27 36.54 -48.41 35.17
N GLY A 28 35.59 -49.04 34.48
CA GLY A 28 35.32 -50.47 34.57
C GLY A 28 35.55 -51.09 33.20
N GLN A 29 36.63 -51.88 33.07
CA GLN A 29 36.97 -52.66 31.88
C GLN A 29 35.81 -53.62 31.51
N ARG A 30 35.31 -53.50 30.28
CA ARG A 30 34.71 -54.63 29.56
C ARG A 30 35.30 -54.67 28.16
N ASN A 31 35.99 -55.77 27.89
CA ASN A 31 36.53 -56.13 26.60
C ASN A 31 35.41 -56.14 25.54
N LEU A 32 35.55 -55.29 24.53
CA LEU A 32 34.81 -55.36 23.28
C LEU A 32 35.86 -55.40 22.17
N GLU A 33 35.82 -56.48 21.40
CA GLU A 33 36.66 -56.71 20.23
C GLU A 33 36.71 -55.46 19.34
N SER A 34 37.92 -55.07 18.97
CA SER A 34 38.22 -53.99 18.05
C SER A 34 37.69 -54.33 16.65
N ARG A 35 36.49 -53.84 16.32
CA ARG A 35 36.11 -53.64 14.91
C ARG A 35 36.89 -52.45 14.37
N GLU A 36 37.74 -52.71 13.40
CA GLU A 36 38.44 -51.67 12.64
C GLU A 36 37.43 -50.64 12.09
N PRO A 37 37.71 -49.33 12.20
CA PRO A 37 36.86 -48.31 11.58
C PRO A 37 37.02 -48.38 10.06
N ALA A 38 35.91 -48.58 9.34
CA ALA A 38 35.88 -48.56 7.88
C ALA A 38 36.60 -47.30 7.34
N LYS A 39 37.66 -47.51 6.57
CA LYS A 39 38.50 -46.49 5.93
C LYS A 39 37.59 -45.57 5.09
N LYS A 40 37.51 -44.27 5.44
CA LYS A 40 36.77 -43.29 4.63
C LYS A 40 37.43 -43.23 3.25
N LEU A 41 36.66 -43.48 2.19
CA LEU A 41 37.10 -43.35 0.80
C LEU A 41 37.76 -41.97 0.54
N PRO A 42 38.84 -41.90 -0.25
CA PRO A 42 39.48 -40.65 -0.67
C PRO A 42 38.48 -39.67 -1.31
N LEU A 43 38.71 -38.36 -1.14
CA LEU A 43 37.82 -37.30 -1.62
C LEU A 43 37.64 -37.36 -3.15
N ARG A 44 38.70 -37.71 -3.89
CA ARG A 44 38.69 -37.93 -5.35
C ARG A 44 37.72 -39.03 -5.76
N THR A 45 37.68 -40.17 -5.07
CA THR A 45 36.79 -41.29 -5.38
C THR A 45 35.34 -40.99 -5.04
N ARG A 46 35.08 -40.14 -4.05
CA ARG A 46 33.73 -39.64 -3.74
C ARG A 46 33.21 -38.68 -4.80
N LEU A 47 34.06 -37.79 -5.32
CA LEU A 47 33.73 -36.89 -6.43
C LEU A 47 33.48 -37.64 -7.74
N LEU A 48 34.28 -38.67 -8.03
CA LEU A 48 34.13 -39.48 -9.26
C LEU A 48 32.88 -40.38 -9.24
N SER A 49 32.43 -40.85 -8.07
CA SER A 49 31.22 -41.70 -7.94
C SER A 49 29.92 -40.91 -7.70
N LEU A 50 30.02 -39.57 -7.59
CA LEU A 50 28.90 -38.68 -7.31
C LEU A 50 27.82 -38.70 -8.42
N PRO A 51 28.16 -38.67 -9.73
CA PRO A 51 27.17 -38.72 -10.80
C PRO A 51 26.35 -40.02 -10.79
N ASP A 52 27.02 -41.15 -10.60
CA ASP A 52 26.36 -42.47 -10.56
C ASP A 52 25.43 -42.58 -9.35
N ASN A 53 25.87 -42.09 -8.18
CA ASN A 53 25.05 -42.07 -6.97
C ASN A 53 23.84 -41.14 -7.09
N LEU A 54 23.99 -39.97 -7.73
CA LEU A 54 22.89 -39.05 -8.03
C LEU A 54 21.90 -39.67 -9.02
N MET A 55 22.38 -40.31 -10.08
CA MET A 55 21.52 -40.97 -11.06
C MET A 55 20.76 -42.16 -10.46
N MET A 56 21.43 -42.96 -9.62
CA MET A 56 20.77 -44.05 -8.89
C MET A 56 19.71 -43.53 -7.92
N ALA A 57 19.99 -42.46 -7.19
CA ALA A 57 18.99 -41.84 -6.31
C ALA A 57 17.84 -41.20 -7.09
N GLY A 58 18.09 -40.56 -8.23
CA GLY A 58 17.05 -40.05 -9.11
C GLY A 58 16.12 -41.16 -9.63
N LYS A 59 16.68 -42.31 -10.05
CA LYS A 59 15.90 -43.50 -10.43
C LYS A 59 15.12 -44.09 -9.25
N GLY A 60 15.72 -44.10 -8.05
CA GLY A 60 15.07 -44.52 -6.81
C GLY A 60 13.89 -43.61 -6.44
N ALA A 61 14.07 -42.30 -6.57
CA ALA A 61 13.03 -41.30 -6.35
C ALA A 61 11.85 -41.51 -7.32
N TRP A 62 12.13 -41.66 -8.62
CA TRP A 62 11.09 -41.84 -9.64
C TRP A 62 10.23 -43.10 -9.46
N ARG A 63 10.80 -44.19 -8.95
CA ARG A 63 10.07 -45.43 -8.67
C ARG A 63 9.15 -45.33 -7.45
N GLY A 64 9.45 -44.44 -6.50
CA GLY A 64 8.65 -44.20 -5.31
C GLY A 64 7.81 -42.93 -5.40
N ARG A 65 6.91 -42.82 -6.39
CA ARG A 65 6.19 -41.57 -6.65
C ARG A 65 5.43 -41.02 -5.43
N GLU A 66 4.74 -41.89 -4.69
CA GLU A 66 3.94 -41.49 -3.51
C GLU A 66 4.82 -40.94 -2.36
N ARG A 67 6.05 -41.43 -2.19
CA ARG A 67 7.00 -40.98 -1.13
C ARG A 67 7.77 -39.71 -1.48
N VAL A 68 7.89 -39.41 -2.76
CA VAL A 68 8.63 -38.25 -3.28
C VAL A 68 7.75 -37.02 -3.37
N LEU A 69 6.47 -37.20 -3.75
CA LEU A 69 5.52 -36.10 -3.93
C LEU A 69 5.35 -35.23 -2.68
N ALA A 70 5.37 -35.80 -1.48
CA ALA A 70 5.14 -35.01 -0.27
C ALA A 70 6.34 -34.13 0.13
N VAL A 71 7.57 -34.63 -0.05
CA VAL A 71 8.79 -33.82 0.17
C VAL A 71 8.94 -32.78 -0.93
N PHE A 72 8.66 -33.17 -2.18
CA PHE A 72 8.63 -32.28 -3.32
C PHE A 72 7.65 -31.12 -3.09
N ALA A 73 6.39 -31.39 -2.75
CA ALA A 73 5.38 -30.37 -2.52
C ALA A 73 5.79 -29.37 -1.42
N GLY A 74 6.35 -29.83 -0.31
CA GLY A 74 6.79 -28.93 0.76
C GLY A 74 7.93 -27.99 0.35
N VAL A 75 8.97 -28.51 -0.33
CA VAL A 75 10.09 -27.67 -0.81
C VAL A 75 9.66 -26.79 -1.97
N PHE A 76 8.84 -27.32 -2.88
CA PHE A 76 8.27 -26.61 -4.02
C PHE A 76 7.50 -25.38 -3.55
N MET A 77 6.54 -25.55 -2.63
CA MET A 77 5.72 -24.45 -2.11
C MET A 77 6.57 -23.43 -1.33
N ALA A 78 7.50 -23.90 -0.50
CA ALA A 78 8.41 -22.99 0.23
C ALA A 78 9.28 -22.17 -0.73
N SER A 79 9.81 -22.80 -1.79
CA SER A 79 10.59 -22.10 -2.81
C SER A 79 9.74 -21.14 -3.62
N LEU A 80 8.57 -21.58 -4.07
CA LEU A 80 7.63 -20.74 -4.83
C LEU A 80 7.30 -19.46 -4.04
N VAL A 81 6.88 -19.61 -2.79
CA VAL A 81 6.49 -18.49 -1.92
C VAL A 81 7.67 -17.55 -1.65
N ILE A 82 8.80 -18.07 -1.16
CA ILE A 82 9.93 -17.22 -0.76
C ILE A 82 10.52 -16.51 -2.00
N THR A 83 10.66 -17.21 -3.13
CA THR A 83 11.15 -16.59 -4.37
C THR A 83 10.18 -15.54 -4.88
N THR A 84 8.87 -15.80 -4.86
CA THR A 84 7.86 -14.84 -5.33
C THR A 84 7.90 -13.58 -4.48
N VAL A 85 7.94 -13.71 -3.15
CA VAL A 85 7.99 -12.57 -2.23
C VAL A 85 9.23 -11.70 -2.46
N LEU A 86 10.42 -12.32 -2.59
CA LEU A 86 11.64 -11.57 -2.85
C LEU A 86 11.63 -10.89 -4.22
N ALA A 87 11.16 -11.57 -5.26
CA ALA A 87 11.11 -11.01 -6.61
C ALA A 87 10.02 -9.93 -6.73
N TYR A 88 8.89 -10.11 -6.07
CA TYR A 88 7.80 -9.15 -6.01
C TYR A 88 8.24 -7.85 -5.33
N ALA A 89 8.93 -7.94 -4.19
CA ALA A 89 9.50 -6.78 -3.50
C ALA A 89 10.47 -5.96 -4.40
N VAL A 90 11.30 -6.65 -5.19
CA VAL A 90 12.20 -5.99 -6.16
C VAL A 90 11.42 -5.34 -7.30
N GLY A 91 10.40 -6.03 -7.82
CA GLY A 91 9.56 -5.49 -8.89
C GLY A 91 8.74 -4.27 -8.48
N LEU A 92 8.14 -4.31 -7.29
CA LEU A 92 7.37 -3.19 -6.75
C LEU A 92 8.27 -1.96 -6.51
N SER A 93 9.49 -2.17 -6.02
CA SER A 93 10.51 -1.11 -5.91
C SER A 93 10.82 -0.45 -7.25
N GLY A 94 10.93 -1.22 -8.34
CA GLY A 94 11.18 -0.67 -9.68
C GLY A 94 9.99 0.10 -10.23
N ALA A 95 8.78 -0.45 -10.08
CA ALA A 95 7.55 0.19 -10.54
C ALA A 95 7.29 1.51 -9.80
N PHE A 96 7.49 1.53 -8.48
CA PHE A 96 7.31 2.74 -7.67
C PHE A 96 8.34 3.82 -8.03
N LEU A 97 9.60 3.45 -8.30
CA LEU A 97 10.58 4.41 -8.77
C LEU A 97 10.09 5.10 -10.05
N GLN A 98 9.61 4.33 -11.03
CA GLN A 98 9.09 4.89 -12.29
C GLN A 98 7.89 5.80 -12.07
N TYR A 99 6.96 5.41 -11.19
CA TYR A 99 5.82 6.25 -10.82
C TYR A 99 6.27 7.55 -10.13
N SER A 100 7.15 7.45 -9.14
CA SER A 100 7.67 8.62 -8.42
C SER A 100 8.45 9.59 -9.30
N LEU A 101 9.06 9.11 -10.39
CA LEU A 101 9.66 9.99 -11.38
C LEU A 101 8.60 10.79 -12.12
N GLN A 102 7.47 10.18 -12.53
CA GLN A 102 6.38 10.90 -13.20
C GLN A 102 5.86 12.10 -12.38
N GLU A 103 5.80 11.95 -11.06
CA GLU A 103 5.40 13.01 -10.13
C GLU A 103 6.41 14.16 -10.01
N SER A 104 7.69 13.93 -10.33
CA SER A 104 8.70 14.98 -10.22
C SER A 104 8.67 15.91 -11.43
N VAL A 105 8.53 17.21 -11.18
CA VAL A 105 8.57 18.24 -12.24
C VAL A 105 10.02 18.57 -12.62
N PHE A 106 10.87 18.80 -11.62
CA PHE A 106 12.31 19.00 -11.78
C PHE A 106 13.06 17.73 -11.40
N ASP A 107 13.97 17.27 -12.25
CA ASP A 107 14.79 16.09 -11.96
C ASP A 107 16.09 16.47 -11.25
N ALA A 108 16.63 17.65 -11.58
CA ALA A 108 17.80 18.19 -10.93
C ALA A 108 17.77 19.72 -10.85
N LYS A 109 18.59 20.23 -9.94
CA LYS A 109 18.83 21.65 -9.71
C LYS A 109 20.32 21.92 -9.86
N VAL A 110 20.70 22.93 -10.63
CA VAL A 110 22.08 23.40 -10.73
C VAL A 110 22.20 24.75 -10.05
N ASP A 111 23.06 24.80 -9.04
CA ASP A 111 23.38 25.98 -8.25
C ASP A 111 24.82 26.44 -8.54
N PHE A 112 25.18 27.65 -8.09
CA PHE A 112 26.59 28.05 -8.08
C PHE A 112 27.39 27.21 -7.07
N ALA A 113 28.62 26.84 -7.42
CA ALA A 113 29.46 26.02 -6.52
C ALA A 113 29.79 26.71 -5.19
N ASP A 114 30.13 28.00 -5.22
CA ASP A 114 30.53 28.76 -4.02
C ASP A 114 29.38 29.62 -3.48
N ASP A 115 29.33 29.80 -2.16
CA ASP A 115 28.42 30.78 -1.51
C ASP A 115 28.75 32.23 -1.95
N PRO A 116 27.77 33.15 -1.92
CA PRO A 116 28.00 34.56 -2.25
C PRO A 116 28.99 35.20 -1.25
N GLY A 117 30.05 35.84 -1.76
CA GLY A 117 31.04 36.51 -0.92
C GLY A 117 32.24 37.10 -1.67
N PRO A 118 33.11 37.86 -0.99
CA PRO A 118 34.28 38.48 -1.60
C PRO A 118 35.34 37.47 -2.09
N ASP A 119 35.31 36.25 -1.54
CA ASP A 119 36.20 35.14 -1.89
C ASP A 119 35.55 34.14 -2.88
N SER A 120 34.34 34.40 -3.37
CA SER A 120 33.62 33.46 -4.27
C SER A 120 34.25 33.45 -5.67
N GLU A 121 34.58 32.27 -6.19
CA GLU A 121 35.05 32.10 -7.57
C GLU A 121 33.94 31.54 -8.47
N GLY A 122 33.99 31.88 -9.76
CA GLY A 122 33.10 31.29 -10.77
C GLY A 122 31.61 31.62 -10.68
N ARG A 123 31.22 32.77 -10.11
CA ARG A 123 29.83 33.27 -10.06
C ARG A 123 29.56 34.34 -11.13
N THR A 124 28.29 34.50 -11.51
CA THR A 124 27.79 35.60 -12.37
C THR A 124 26.53 36.22 -11.78
N ASN A 125 26.34 37.52 -12.00
CA ASN A 125 25.11 38.23 -11.65
C ASN A 125 24.24 38.57 -12.87
N ASP A 126 24.72 38.23 -14.08
CA ASP A 126 23.95 38.29 -15.32
C ASP A 126 23.13 37.00 -15.47
N SER A 127 21.81 37.13 -15.36
CA SER A 127 20.88 36.00 -15.50
C SER A 127 20.83 35.44 -16.92
N VAL A 128 21.05 36.26 -17.94
CA VAL A 128 21.07 35.81 -19.34
C VAL A 128 22.31 34.95 -19.57
N LEU A 129 23.44 35.32 -18.98
CA LEU A 129 24.64 34.50 -19.00
C LEU A 129 24.42 33.17 -18.25
N TRP A 130 23.79 33.20 -17.08
CA TRP A 130 23.49 32.00 -16.32
C TRP A 130 22.56 31.04 -17.08
N GLU A 131 21.49 31.57 -17.68
CA GLU A 131 20.56 30.80 -18.50
C GLU A 131 21.21 30.24 -19.77
N SER A 132 22.23 30.90 -20.34
CA SER A 132 22.94 30.38 -21.53
C SER A 132 23.67 29.06 -21.29
N LEU A 133 23.94 28.67 -20.03
CA LEU A 133 24.48 27.33 -19.72
C LEU A 133 23.47 26.22 -20.05
N CYS A 134 22.17 26.53 -20.16
CA CYS A 134 21.18 25.56 -20.60
C CYS A 134 21.50 24.98 -21.98
N ASP A 135 22.08 25.76 -22.89
CA ASP A 135 22.51 25.26 -24.21
C ASP A 135 23.60 24.18 -24.09
N ASP A 136 24.51 24.33 -23.12
CA ASP A 136 25.56 23.35 -22.84
C ASP A 136 24.96 22.08 -22.21
N PHE A 137 24.01 22.21 -21.28
CA PHE A 137 23.36 21.07 -20.64
C PHE A 137 22.48 20.27 -21.62
N VAL A 138 21.62 20.94 -22.39
CA VAL A 138 20.73 20.29 -23.38
C VAL A 138 21.53 19.70 -24.56
N SER A 139 22.81 20.08 -24.73
CA SER A 139 23.70 19.42 -25.68
C SER A 139 24.21 18.04 -25.22
N MET A 140 24.07 17.74 -23.92
CA MET A 140 24.37 16.41 -23.38
C MET A 140 23.18 15.49 -23.61
N ASP A 141 23.43 14.23 -23.99
CA ASP A 141 22.37 13.28 -24.30
C ASP A 141 21.51 12.96 -23.05
N GLU A 142 22.00 13.25 -21.84
CA GLU A 142 21.34 12.99 -20.57
C GLU A 142 20.25 14.01 -20.18
N PHE A 143 20.18 15.20 -20.81
CA PHE A 143 19.21 16.25 -20.48
C PHE A 143 18.31 16.59 -21.67
N ILE A 144 17.01 16.75 -21.41
CA ILE A 144 16.00 17.10 -22.43
C ILE A 144 15.73 18.60 -22.45
N ASP A 145 15.65 19.20 -21.27
CA ASP A 145 15.15 20.56 -21.10
C ASP A 145 15.84 21.27 -19.91
N CYS A 146 15.93 22.59 -20.00
CA CYS A 146 16.59 23.43 -19.01
C CYS A 146 15.97 24.83 -18.98
N GLY A 147 15.78 25.36 -17.78
CA GLY A 147 15.32 26.74 -17.61
C GLY A 147 15.74 27.36 -16.29
N ILE A 148 15.84 28.69 -16.28
CA ILE A 148 16.17 29.45 -15.07
C ILE A 148 14.94 29.59 -14.15
N VAL A 149 15.19 29.44 -12.85
CA VAL A 149 14.18 29.63 -11.80
C VAL A 149 14.75 30.52 -10.71
N TYR A 150 14.01 31.56 -10.34
CA TYR A 150 14.28 32.32 -9.13
C TYR A 150 13.41 31.80 -8.00
N GLY A 151 14.04 31.32 -6.94
CA GLY A 151 13.35 30.66 -5.83
C GLY A 151 14.28 30.40 -4.66
N ARG A 152 14.46 29.13 -4.31
CA ARG A 152 15.29 28.74 -3.16
C ARG A 152 16.78 28.97 -3.41
N GLN A 153 17.46 29.49 -2.38
CA GLN A 153 18.91 29.67 -2.39
C GLN A 153 19.65 28.36 -2.72
N GLY A 154 20.89 28.49 -3.19
CA GLY A 154 21.74 27.37 -3.55
C GLY A 154 21.94 26.38 -2.41
N ILE A 155 21.91 25.09 -2.72
CA ILE A 155 22.09 24.02 -1.74
C ILE A 155 23.49 23.41 -1.97
N ARG A 156 24.35 23.47 -0.97
CA ARG A 156 25.76 23.01 -1.05
C ARG A 156 26.03 22.00 0.04
N VAL A 157 25.41 20.82 -0.06
CA VAL A 157 25.52 19.78 0.98
C VAL A 157 25.81 18.42 0.40
N SER A 158 26.51 17.61 1.19
CA SER A 158 26.88 16.24 0.81
C SER A 158 25.73 15.23 0.95
N GLY A 159 24.58 15.64 1.50
CA GLY A 159 23.39 14.80 1.60
C GLY A 159 22.20 15.46 2.32
N PHE A 160 21.05 14.79 2.28
CA PHE A 160 19.77 15.29 2.81
C PHE A 160 19.74 15.53 4.33
N PHE A 161 20.53 14.78 5.11
CA PHE A 161 20.60 14.90 6.57
C PHE A 161 21.75 15.78 7.07
N ASP A 162 22.35 16.58 6.19
CA ASP A 162 23.35 17.57 6.56
C ASP A 162 22.65 18.78 7.21
N ASP A 163 23.19 19.29 8.32
CA ASP A 163 22.67 20.49 8.98
C ASP A 163 22.71 21.71 8.04
N GLY A 164 23.57 21.68 7.00
CA GLY A 164 23.59 22.69 5.95
C GLY A 164 22.32 22.75 5.10
N PHE A 165 21.52 21.67 5.03
CA PHE A 165 20.36 21.56 4.12
C PHE A 165 19.20 22.48 4.54
N ILE A 166 19.09 22.80 5.83
CA ILE A 166 18.01 23.65 6.37
C ILE A 166 18.31 25.15 6.25
N THR A 167 19.56 25.50 5.93
CA THR A 167 20.01 26.89 5.88
C THR A 167 19.44 27.66 4.68
N PRO A 168 19.51 27.15 3.43
CA PRO A 168 19.04 27.87 2.25
C PRO A 168 17.53 28.06 2.27
N GLN A 169 17.09 29.31 2.18
CA GLN A 169 15.68 29.70 2.28
C GLN A 169 15.04 29.98 0.91
N PRO A 170 13.73 29.74 0.75
CA PRO A 170 12.98 30.14 -0.44
C PRO A 170 12.69 31.64 -0.47
N LEU A 171 12.17 32.08 -1.61
CA LEU A 171 11.38 33.31 -1.65
C LEU A 171 10.01 33.02 -1.04
N ASN A 172 9.50 33.91 -0.19
CA ASN A 172 8.18 33.75 0.44
C ASN A 172 7.25 34.89 0.08
N VAL A 173 5.96 34.59 -0.10
CA VAL A 173 4.95 35.63 -0.31
C VAL A 173 4.63 36.31 1.02
N VAL A 174 4.55 37.65 1.00
CA VAL A 174 4.17 38.46 2.17
C VAL A 174 2.77 39.01 2.01
N SER A 175 2.48 39.56 0.84
CA SER A 175 1.17 40.12 0.55
C SER A 175 0.96 40.22 -0.96
N VAL A 176 -0.29 40.07 -1.35
CA VAL A 176 -0.76 40.25 -2.72
C VAL A 176 -1.85 41.31 -2.70
N GLY A 177 -1.89 42.14 -3.74
CA GLY A 177 -2.92 43.15 -3.93
C GLY A 177 -3.46 43.05 -5.35
N GLY A 178 -4.77 43.13 -5.50
CA GLY A 178 -5.45 43.06 -6.78
C GLY A 178 -6.79 43.80 -6.75
N THR A 179 -7.34 44.06 -7.93
CA THR A 179 -8.70 44.62 -8.08
C THR A 179 -9.80 43.57 -7.90
N THR A 180 -9.42 42.29 -7.96
CA THR A 180 -10.28 41.10 -7.86
C THR A 180 -9.74 40.19 -6.76
N GLY A 181 -10.62 39.60 -5.94
CA GLY A 181 -10.27 38.74 -4.80
C GLY A 181 -10.07 39.48 -3.47
N ASP A 182 -10.27 38.77 -2.36
CA ASP A 182 -10.05 39.28 -0.99
C ASP A 182 -8.64 38.91 -0.47
N TRP A 183 -7.62 39.47 -1.12
CA TRP A 183 -6.21 39.20 -0.78
C TRP A 183 -5.80 39.65 0.64
N ALA A 184 -6.59 40.52 1.28
CA ALA A 184 -6.32 41.00 2.62
C ALA A 184 -6.59 39.94 3.69
N ASN A 185 -7.43 38.94 3.38
CA ASN A 185 -7.84 37.87 4.29
C ASN A 185 -7.09 36.55 4.04
N VAL A 186 -6.18 36.50 3.06
CA VAL A 186 -5.37 35.32 2.74
C VAL A 186 -4.24 35.16 3.75
N SER A 187 -4.09 33.95 4.29
CA SER A 187 -2.94 33.61 5.14
C SER A 187 -1.77 33.14 4.28
N TRP A 188 -0.62 33.80 4.42
CA TRP A 188 0.63 33.35 3.79
C TRP A 188 1.48 32.49 4.73
N ASP A 189 1.05 32.32 5.97
CA ASP A 189 1.59 31.29 6.86
C ASP A 189 1.20 29.92 6.32
N TYR A 190 2.18 29.02 6.22
CA TYR A 190 2.01 27.65 5.79
C TYR A 190 2.65 26.72 6.82
N SER A 191 2.04 26.69 8.01
CA SER A 191 2.57 25.97 9.17
C SER A 191 2.61 24.46 8.97
N GLU A 192 1.69 23.95 8.16
CA GLU A 192 1.59 22.55 7.74
C GLU A 192 2.87 22.11 7.04
N ALA A 193 3.55 22.98 6.27
CA ALA A 193 4.85 22.68 5.65
C ALA A 193 5.90 22.17 6.64
N LEU A 194 5.80 22.57 7.91
CA LEU A 194 6.69 22.14 8.99
C LEU A 194 6.40 20.71 9.48
N GLU A 195 5.24 20.16 9.12
CA GLU A 195 4.83 18.78 9.44
C GLU A 195 5.28 17.77 8.37
N TRP A 196 5.53 18.25 7.14
CA TRP A 196 5.82 17.45 5.94
C TRP A 196 7.30 17.15 5.70
N GLY A 197 8.17 17.50 6.63
CA GLY A 197 9.61 17.34 6.46
C GLY A 197 10.41 18.06 7.54
N PRO A 198 11.73 18.23 7.33
CA PRO A 198 12.52 19.07 8.23
C PRO A 198 11.92 20.48 8.28
N PRO A 199 11.84 21.12 9.46
CA PRO A 199 11.24 22.44 9.62
C PRO A 199 12.17 23.49 8.99
N ILE A 200 12.01 23.71 7.68
CA ILE A 200 12.83 24.63 6.88
C ILE A 200 12.15 25.99 6.78
N ASN A 201 10.89 25.99 6.37
CA ASN A 201 10.11 27.20 6.08
C ASN A 201 8.63 26.94 6.42
N GLY A 202 8.01 27.87 7.14
CA GLY A 202 6.59 27.82 7.53
C GLY A 202 5.75 28.90 6.85
N GLU A 203 6.22 29.44 5.73
CA GLU A 203 5.52 30.44 4.92
C GLU A 203 5.32 29.92 3.50
N ARG A 204 4.41 30.52 2.74
CA ARG A 204 4.13 30.11 1.37
C ARG A 204 5.28 30.49 0.42
N PRO A 205 5.95 29.51 -0.22
CA PRO A 205 7.02 29.80 -1.16
C PRO A 205 6.50 30.44 -2.45
N ILE A 206 7.34 31.20 -3.15
CA ILE A 206 7.10 31.68 -4.52
C ILE A 206 8.28 31.35 -5.42
N ARG A 207 8.00 31.05 -6.69
CA ARG A 207 9.00 30.83 -7.73
C ARG A 207 8.70 31.69 -8.95
N PHE A 208 9.73 32.32 -9.49
CA PHE A 208 9.66 33.00 -10.78
C PHE A 208 10.32 32.14 -11.84
N TYR A 209 9.56 31.77 -12.86
CA TYR A 209 9.98 30.89 -13.95
C TYR A 209 10.39 31.67 -15.18
N GLY A 210 11.63 31.44 -15.63
CA GLY A 210 12.13 31.93 -16.91
C GLY A 210 11.43 31.26 -18.10
N ASP A 211 11.76 31.73 -19.31
CA ASP A 211 11.02 31.37 -20.52
C ASP A 211 11.06 29.86 -20.79
N GLY A 212 12.21 29.20 -20.61
CA GLY A 212 12.38 27.75 -20.86
C GLY A 212 11.63 26.80 -19.92
N ILE A 213 10.91 27.31 -18.91
CA ILE A 213 10.05 26.47 -18.04
C ILE A 213 8.59 26.43 -18.53
N TRP A 214 8.18 27.45 -19.29
CA TRP A 214 6.78 27.61 -19.71
C TRP A 214 6.42 26.79 -20.94
N ASP A 215 7.42 26.32 -21.70
CA ASP A 215 7.26 25.47 -22.88
C ASP A 215 8.06 24.16 -22.72
N GLY A 216 8.18 23.39 -23.81
CA GLY A 216 8.96 22.15 -23.84
C GLY A 216 8.43 21.05 -22.92
N GLU A 217 9.37 20.25 -22.41
CA GLU A 217 9.11 19.13 -21.49
C GLU A 217 8.66 19.67 -20.12
N PHE A 218 9.22 20.80 -19.67
CA PHE A 218 8.79 21.42 -18.42
C PHE A 218 7.34 21.90 -18.45
N GLY A 219 6.90 22.51 -19.55
CA GLY A 219 5.50 22.91 -19.71
C GLY A 219 4.55 21.72 -19.64
N GLU A 220 4.90 20.60 -20.27
CA GLU A 220 4.12 19.36 -20.19
C GLU A 220 4.05 18.84 -18.76
N ARG A 221 5.20 18.71 -18.08
CA ARG A 221 5.28 18.22 -16.68
C ARG A 221 4.53 19.07 -15.66
N HIS A 222 4.43 20.38 -15.87
CA HIS A 222 3.64 21.26 -15.00
C HIS A 222 2.13 21.17 -15.28
N SER A 223 1.73 20.66 -16.44
CA SER A 223 0.33 20.55 -16.85
C SER A 223 -0.26 19.14 -16.62
N VAL A 224 0.56 18.10 -16.70
CA VAL A 224 0.14 16.68 -16.66
C VAL A 224 1.07 15.83 -15.78
N VAL A 225 0.51 14.83 -15.10
CA VAL A 225 1.22 13.67 -14.50
C VAL A 225 0.74 12.41 -15.21
N GLY A 226 1.63 11.73 -15.93
CA GLY A 226 1.25 10.55 -16.70
C GLY A 226 0.17 10.90 -17.73
N ASP A 227 -1.04 10.39 -17.52
CA ASP A 227 -2.21 10.64 -18.40
C ASP A 227 -3.22 11.64 -17.78
N SER A 228 -2.98 12.15 -16.56
CA SER A 228 -3.92 12.98 -15.77
C SER A 228 -3.45 14.43 -15.63
N SER A 229 -4.36 15.42 -15.63
CA SER A 229 -3.97 16.84 -15.49
C SER A 229 -3.69 17.24 -14.03
N ARG A 230 -2.62 18.03 -13.80
CA ARG A 230 -2.30 18.65 -12.49
C ARG A 230 -3.17 19.86 -12.16
N LEU A 231 -3.81 20.45 -13.17
CA LEU A 231 -4.52 21.71 -13.06
C LEU A 231 -6.00 21.44 -12.75
N ILE A 232 -6.51 22.01 -11.67
CA ILE A 232 -7.94 21.92 -11.31
C ILE A 232 -8.74 22.93 -12.16
N TYR A 233 -8.21 24.15 -12.31
CA TYR A 233 -8.86 25.23 -13.04
C TYR A 233 -7.87 25.88 -14.01
N GLY A 234 -8.36 26.26 -15.20
CA GLY A 234 -7.55 26.93 -16.22
C GLY A 234 -6.66 25.99 -17.02
N SER A 235 -5.64 26.52 -17.69
CA SER A 235 -4.72 25.74 -18.53
C SER A 235 -3.31 26.32 -18.46
N TRP A 236 -2.30 25.46 -18.53
CA TRP A 236 -0.92 25.91 -18.64
C TRP A 236 -0.74 26.72 -19.93
N PRO A 237 -0.06 27.89 -19.91
CA PRO A 237 0.16 28.67 -21.12
C PRO A 237 0.84 27.83 -22.23
N PRO A 238 0.39 27.90 -23.49
CA PRO A 238 0.93 27.07 -24.56
C PRO A 238 2.31 27.51 -25.06
N SER A 239 2.82 28.67 -24.60
CA SER A 239 4.16 29.15 -24.93
C SER A 239 4.66 30.16 -23.89
N ALA A 240 5.98 30.26 -23.76
CA ALA A 240 6.64 31.27 -22.93
C ALA A 240 6.22 32.70 -23.29
N ALA A 241 6.05 33.01 -24.58
CA ALA A 241 5.62 34.33 -25.04
C ALA A 241 4.23 34.73 -24.53
N GLU A 242 3.29 33.77 -24.45
CA GLU A 242 1.96 34.02 -23.89
C GLU A 242 2.00 34.17 -22.37
N ALA A 243 2.78 33.34 -21.68
CA ALA A 243 3.00 33.45 -20.25
C ALA A 243 3.57 34.83 -19.88
N ALA A 244 4.55 35.29 -20.66
CA ALA A 244 5.17 36.59 -20.49
C ALA A 244 4.20 37.75 -20.73
N ALA A 245 3.35 37.66 -21.77
CA ALA A 245 2.39 38.69 -22.12
C ALA A 245 1.28 38.88 -21.07
N LYS A 246 0.87 37.80 -20.40
CA LYS A 246 -0.17 37.81 -19.36
C LYS A 246 0.37 38.07 -17.95
N GLY A 247 1.70 38.07 -17.76
CA GLY A 247 2.31 38.01 -16.43
C GLY A 247 1.74 36.82 -15.67
N ALA A 248 1.83 35.63 -16.27
CA ALA A 248 1.11 34.46 -15.82
C ALA A 248 1.39 34.12 -14.35
N VAL A 249 0.33 33.90 -13.59
CA VAL A 249 0.36 33.43 -12.20
C VAL A 249 -0.44 32.13 -12.12
N VAL A 250 0.19 31.09 -11.56
CA VAL A 250 -0.45 29.81 -11.26
C VAL A 250 -0.50 29.64 -9.74
N LEU A 251 -1.71 29.49 -9.21
CA LEU A 251 -1.96 29.50 -7.77
C LEU A 251 -2.21 28.10 -7.21
N PRO A 252 -1.73 27.80 -5.99
CA PRO A 252 -2.20 26.65 -5.25
C PRO A 252 -3.70 26.75 -4.94
N SER A 253 -4.41 25.63 -4.96
CA SER A 253 -5.86 25.58 -4.73
C SER A 253 -6.33 26.20 -3.40
N MET A 254 -5.59 26.03 -2.30
CA MET A 254 -5.96 26.61 -1.01
C MET A 254 -5.91 28.14 -1.04
N ILE A 255 -4.84 28.70 -1.63
CA ILE A 255 -4.67 30.15 -1.76
C ILE A 255 -5.73 30.74 -2.68
N ALA A 256 -6.02 30.08 -3.81
CA ALA A 256 -7.08 30.53 -4.71
C ALA A 256 -8.46 30.52 -4.02
N SER A 257 -8.72 29.50 -3.19
CA SER A 257 -9.94 29.37 -2.40
C SER A 257 -10.06 30.45 -1.31
N GLU A 258 -8.99 30.71 -0.54
CA GLU A 258 -8.98 31.76 0.49
C GLU A 258 -9.15 33.15 -0.09
N ALA A 259 -8.49 33.42 -1.22
CA ALA A 259 -8.59 34.70 -1.91
C ALA A 259 -9.93 34.88 -2.65
N GLY A 260 -10.69 33.80 -2.87
CA GLY A 260 -11.93 33.81 -3.65
C GLY A 260 -11.71 34.22 -5.11
N VAL A 261 -10.60 33.78 -5.72
CA VAL A 261 -10.20 34.16 -7.08
C VAL A 261 -10.36 33.02 -8.08
N SER A 262 -10.66 33.40 -9.31
CA SER A 262 -10.92 32.53 -10.46
C SER A 262 -9.93 32.78 -11.59
N VAL A 263 -9.94 31.89 -12.58
CA VAL A 263 -9.08 32.03 -13.77
C VAL A 263 -9.47 33.30 -14.54
N ASN A 264 -8.45 34.06 -14.97
CA ASN A 264 -8.51 35.39 -15.58
C ASN A 264 -8.66 36.58 -14.62
N ASP A 265 -8.68 36.35 -13.30
CA ASP A 265 -8.61 37.45 -12.33
C ASP A 265 -7.21 38.09 -12.32
N THR A 266 -7.16 39.38 -11.95
CA THR A 266 -5.96 40.22 -12.09
C THR A 266 -5.36 40.61 -10.74
N ILE A 267 -4.05 40.46 -10.64
CA ILE A 267 -3.23 40.89 -9.51
C ILE A 267 -2.48 42.16 -9.93
N SER A 268 -2.52 43.20 -9.10
CA SER A 268 -1.89 44.49 -9.38
C SER A 268 -0.49 44.64 -8.77
N SER A 269 -0.28 44.02 -7.61
CA SER A 269 0.99 44.09 -6.87
C SER A 269 1.23 42.80 -6.10
N LEU A 270 2.47 42.32 -6.10
CA LEU A 270 2.87 41.14 -5.34
C LEU A 270 4.15 41.45 -4.57
N THR A 271 4.11 41.32 -3.25
CA THR A 271 5.26 41.53 -2.37
C THR A 271 5.73 40.19 -1.82
N PHE A 272 7.02 39.93 -2.00
CA PHE A 272 7.68 38.72 -1.51
C PHE A 272 8.96 39.09 -0.77
N THR A 273 9.51 38.14 -0.03
CA THR A 273 10.78 38.29 0.68
C THR A 273 11.88 37.44 0.06
N TYR A 274 13.10 37.95 0.09
CA TYR A 274 14.32 37.22 -0.21
C TYR A 274 15.31 37.33 0.94
N VAL A 275 16.26 36.40 1.03
CA VAL A 275 17.24 36.33 2.11
C VAL A 275 18.59 36.82 1.58
N THR A 276 19.23 37.72 2.31
CA THR A 276 20.54 38.25 1.93
C THR A 276 21.68 37.58 2.69
N ASP A 277 21.44 37.18 3.93
CA ASP A 277 22.48 36.62 4.81
C ASP A 277 21.85 35.81 5.95
N TYR A 278 22.62 34.91 6.57
CA TYR A 278 22.22 34.08 7.69
C TYR A 278 23.30 34.00 8.77
N LEU A 279 22.88 33.92 10.04
CA LEU A 279 23.76 33.62 11.18
C LEU A 279 23.38 32.26 11.75
N SER A 280 24.38 31.41 11.96
CA SER A 280 24.24 30.12 12.61
C SER A 280 25.00 30.05 13.93
N GLY A 281 24.47 29.26 14.87
CA GLY A 281 25.07 29.02 16.18
C GLY A 281 24.63 30.00 17.27
N TYR A 282 24.41 29.46 18.48
CA TYR A 282 23.81 30.18 19.61
C TYR A 282 24.46 31.53 19.96
N ALA A 283 25.80 31.63 19.89
CA ALA A 283 26.51 32.86 20.26
C ALA A 283 26.33 33.98 19.22
N ASN A 284 26.36 33.63 17.93
CA ASN A 284 26.22 34.58 16.82
C ASN A 284 24.76 35.03 16.69
N VAL A 285 23.80 34.10 16.80
CA VAL A 285 22.37 34.43 16.76
C VAL A 285 21.95 35.31 17.93
N ALA A 286 22.54 35.14 19.12
CA ALA A 286 22.26 36.03 20.25
C ALA A 286 22.78 37.46 20.04
N GLN A 287 23.83 37.65 19.24
CA GLN A 287 24.37 38.97 18.89
C GLN A 287 23.55 39.69 17.81
N GLY A 288 22.94 38.94 16.89
CA GLY A 288 22.23 39.50 15.73
C GLY A 288 23.19 39.99 14.64
N PHE A 289 22.66 40.58 13.57
CA PHE A 289 23.49 41.10 12.49
C PHE A 289 24.02 42.49 12.84
N ASP A 290 25.30 42.74 12.53
CA ASP A 290 25.89 44.08 12.67
C ASP A 290 25.24 45.09 11.70
N ASN A 291 24.80 44.61 10.52
CA ASN A 291 24.16 45.44 9.50
C ASN A 291 23.22 44.60 8.61
N CYS A 292 21.97 44.38 9.03
CA CYS A 292 20.92 43.78 8.21
C CYS A 292 20.15 44.86 7.45
N THR A 293 20.04 44.72 6.12
CA THR A 293 19.35 45.70 5.26
C THR A 293 17.82 45.66 5.42
N GLY A 294 17.28 44.53 5.88
CA GLY A 294 15.85 44.30 6.08
C GLY A 294 15.50 43.95 7.53
N THR A 295 14.65 42.96 7.71
CA THR A 295 14.19 42.48 9.01
C THR A 295 14.86 41.17 9.40
N GLU A 296 15.28 41.07 10.66
CA GLU A 296 15.82 39.83 11.21
C GLU A 296 14.69 38.85 11.56
N LYS A 297 14.76 37.63 11.05
CA LYS A 297 13.78 36.57 11.30
C LYS A 297 14.45 35.31 11.83
N TYR A 298 13.81 34.64 12.79
CA TYR A 298 14.29 33.34 13.27
C TYR A 298 13.80 32.20 12.38
N GLY A 299 14.68 31.24 12.12
CA GLY A 299 14.31 30.00 11.45
C GLY A 299 13.47 29.08 12.35
N PRO A 300 12.66 28.18 11.76
CA PRO A 300 11.78 27.27 12.51
C PRO A 300 12.50 26.07 13.15
N SER A 301 13.84 25.97 13.06
CA SER A 301 14.62 24.84 13.58
C SER A 301 14.70 24.81 15.12
N GLU A 302 14.22 23.72 15.73
CA GLU A 302 14.25 23.50 17.19
C GLU A 302 15.64 23.09 17.75
N GLY A 303 16.58 22.68 16.90
CA GLY A 303 17.88 22.09 17.30
C GLY A 303 19.10 23.01 17.17
N SER A 304 19.07 23.97 16.25
CA SER A 304 20.13 24.96 16.03
C SER A 304 19.49 26.30 15.69
N PRO A 305 19.63 27.36 16.51
CA PRO A 305 19.04 28.64 16.17
C PRO A 305 19.76 29.20 14.95
N ILE A 306 18.98 29.48 13.90
CA ILE A 306 19.40 30.20 12.71
C ILE A 306 18.62 31.51 12.67
N ARG A 307 19.29 32.60 12.31
CA ARG A 307 18.65 33.91 12.12
C ARG A 307 18.98 34.41 10.72
N TYR A 308 17.95 34.84 10.00
CA TYR A 308 18.03 35.31 8.61
C TYR A 308 17.85 36.82 8.55
N CYS A 309 18.59 37.47 7.65
CA CYS A 309 18.31 38.84 7.24
C CYS A 309 17.42 38.79 5.99
N VAL A 310 16.18 39.25 6.15
CA VAL A 310 15.11 39.11 5.14
C VAL A 310 14.71 40.47 4.62
N VAL A 311 14.63 40.65 3.30
CA VAL A 311 14.29 41.92 2.66
C VAL A 311 13.04 41.75 1.79
N ASN A 312 12.13 42.73 1.85
CA ASN A 312 10.91 42.74 1.03
C ASN A 312 11.20 43.32 -0.36
N MET A 313 10.66 42.68 -1.38
CA MET A 313 10.67 43.13 -2.77
C MET A 313 9.24 43.10 -3.31
N THR A 314 8.84 44.15 -4.03
CA THR A 314 7.49 44.28 -4.60
C THR A 314 7.58 44.35 -6.12
N VAL A 315 6.70 43.61 -6.78
CA VAL A 315 6.51 43.64 -8.23
C VAL A 315 5.17 44.28 -8.56
N GLU A 316 5.18 45.16 -9.55
CA GLU A 316 4.00 45.88 -10.04
C GLU A 316 3.78 45.61 -11.52
N GLY A 317 2.54 45.31 -11.90
CA GLY A 317 2.18 45.05 -13.29
C GLY A 317 0.90 44.22 -13.39
N PRO A 318 0.22 44.21 -14.56
CA PRO A 318 -0.94 43.37 -14.74
C PRO A 318 -0.49 41.90 -14.78
N MET A 319 -0.68 41.21 -13.66
CA MET A 319 -0.51 39.76 -13.54
C MET A 319 -1.87 39.09 -13.62
N THR A 320 -1.97 37.99 -14.34
CA THR A 320 -3.24 37.28 -14.54
C THR A 320 -3.16 35.87 -13.98
N VAL A 321 -4.16 35.46 -13.20
CA VAL A 321 -4.30 34.07 -12.76
C VAL A 321 -4.68 33.21 -13.96
N VAL A 322 -3.75 32.40 -14.47
CA VAL A 322 -3.98 31.58 -15.68
C VAL A 322 -4.44 30.16 -15.36
N ALA A 323 -4.06 29.64 -14.19
CA ALA A 323 -4.45 28.32 -13.74
C ALA A 323 -4.37 28.20 -12.21
N VAL A 324 -5.07 27.21 -11.69
CA VAL A 324 -5.03 26.79 -10.29
C VAL A 324 -4.74 25.29 -10.28
N TYR A 325 -3.73 24.87 -9.53
CA TYR A 325 -3.31 23.48 -9.46
C TYR A 325 -3.67 22.85 -8.11
N GLN A 326 -3.82 21.53 -8.12
CA GLN A 326 -4.08 20.78 -6.90
C GLN A 326 -2.82 20.73 -6.03
N GLU A 327 -2.97 21.01 -4.74
CA GLU A 327 -1.90 20.77 -3.78
C GLU A 327 -1.81 19.25 -3.56
N GLU A 328 -0.73 18.64 -4.06
CA GLU A 328 -0.49 17.19 -4.02
C GLU A 328 0.18 16.77 -2.69
N ALA A 329 0.44 15.48 -2.51
CA ALA A 329 1.24 15.03 -1.36
C ALA A 329 2.67 15.59 -1.47
N PRO A 330 3.24 16.16 -0.40
CA PRO A 330 4.59 16.71 -0.41
C PRO A 330 5.62 15.66 -0.83
N THR A 331 6.39 15.99 -1.86
CA THR A 331 7.43 15.10 -2.40
C THR A 331 8.80 15.46 -1.80
N ASN A 332 9.82 15.63 -2.64
CA ASN A 332 11.16 15.94 -2.20
C ASN A 332 11.24 17.38 -1.64
N PRO A 333 11.69 17.58 -0.38
CA PRO A 333 11.77 18.90 0.25
C PRO A 333 12.85 19.84 -0.32
N THR A 334 13.67 19.40 -1.30
CA THR A 334 14.71 20.21 -1.93
C THR A 334 14.17 21.51 -2.53
N LEU A 335 13.01 21.50 -3.18
CA LEU A 335 12.41 22.73 -3.73
C LEU A 335 11.32 23.35 -2.84
N LEU A 336 10.96 22.69 -1.73
CA LEU A 336 9.83 23.01 -0.86
C LEU A 336 8.46 22.93 -1.58
N PHE A 337 7.40 22.80 -0.79
CA PHE A 337 6.10 22.36 -1.30
C PHE A 337 5.21 23.52 -1.76
N HIS A 338 4.39 23.23 -2.77
CA HIS A 338 3.28 24.06 -3.26
C HIS A 338 3.57 25.58 -3.37
N PRO A 339 4.54 25.98 -4.22
CA PRO A 339 4.83 27.39 -4.43
C PRO A 339 3.73 28.11 -5.21
N VAL A 340 3.65 29.43 -5.04
CA VAL A 340 3.04 30.29 -6.06
C VAL A 340 4.00 30.36 -7.25
N MET A 341 3.53 30.06 -8.46
CA MET A 341 4.37 30.08 -9.67
C MET A 341 4.06 31.32 -10.49
N VAL A 342 5.08 32.10 -10.85
CA VAL A 342 4.92 33.39 -11.55
C VAL A 342 5.90 33.47 -12.72
N SER A 343 5.48 34.08 -13.83
CA SER A 343 6.40 34.35 -14.94
C SER A 343 7.51 35.31 -14.52
N ALA A 344 8.78 35.00 -14.80
CA ALA A 344 9.91 35.89 -14.51
C ALA A 344 9.89 37.18 -15.36
N SER A 345 9.02 37.28 -16.37
CA SER A 345 8.79 38.52 -17.14
C SER A 345 8.29 39.68 -16.29
N VAL A 346 7.70 39.41 -15.11
CA VAL A 346 7.23 40.44 -14.19
C VAL A 346 8.37 41.12 -13.42
N LEU A 347 9.53 40.46 -13.31
CA LEU A 347 10.70 40.99 -12.61
C LEU A 347 11.46 41.99 -13.51
N SER A 348 11.86 43.12 -12.95
CA SER A 348 12.78 44.04 -13.62
C SER A 348 14.20 43.45 -13.69
N ASP A 349 15.03 43.93 -14.63
CA ASP A 349 16.41 43.47 -14.75
C ASP A 349 17.23 43.73 -13.46
N GLU A 350 16.96 44.84 -12.76
CA GLU A 350 17.58 45.15 -11.47
C GLU A 350 17.18 44.13 -10.39
N GLN A 351 15.90 43.74 -10.33
CA GLN A 351 15.41 42.72 -9.41
C GLN A 351 16.05 41.36 -9.71
N LYS A 352 16.17 40.97 -10.98
CA LYS A 352 16.85 39.74 -11.40
C LYS A 352 18.31 39.74 -10.94
N THR A 353 19.05 40.84 -11.14
CA THR A 353 20.44 40.97 -10.65
C THR A 353 20.53 40.82 -9.13
N ILE A 354 19.64 41.47 -8.37
CA ILE A 354 19.61 41.33 -6.89
C ILE A 354 19.38 39.89 -6.47
N LEU A 355 18.47 39.17 -7.12
CA LEU A 355 18.20 37.77 -6.80
C LEU A 355 19.39 36.86 -7.16
N MET A 356 20.09 37.11 -8.27
CA MET A 356 21.31 36.39 -8.63
C MET A 356 22.45 36.64 -7.62
N ASP A 357 22.64 37.90 -7.20
CA ASP A 357 23.67 38.29 -6.23
C ASP A 357 23.47 37.60 -4.86
N ASN A 358 22.21 37.40 -4.45
CA ASN A 358 21.85 36.74 -3.19
C ASN A 358 21.56 35.24 -3.34
N ASP A 359 22.05 34.63 -4.41
CA ASP A 359 22.03 33.18 -4.65
C ASP A 359 20.62 32.56 -4.84
N HIS A 360 19.62 33.36 -5.20
CA HIS A 360 18.23 32.91 -5.40
C HIS A 360 17.92 32.43 -6.82
N GLY A 361 18.87 32.50 -7.76
CA GLY A 361 18.71 32.01 -9.13
C GLY A 361 19.43 30.68 -9.38
N TYR A 362 18.70 29.68 -9.85
CA TYR A 362 19.23 28.35 -10.17
C TYR A 362 18.69 27.87 -11.53
N LEU A 363 19.32 26.86 -12.12
CA LEU A 363 18.81 26.20 -13.32
C LEU A 363 18.08 24.92 -12.92
N GLY A 364 16.84 24.78 -13.37
CA GLY A 364 16.12 23.52 -13.32
C GLY A 364 16.47 22.68 -14.55
N LEU A 365 16.77 21.40 -14.34
CA LEU A 365 17.07 20.45 -15.42
C LEU A 365 16.05 19.32 -15.45
N ALA A 366 15.64 18.95 -16.66
CA ALA A 366 14.87 17.75 -16.96
C ALA A 366 15.82 16.69 -17.53
N VAL A 367 15.96 15.58 -16.81
CA VAL A 367 16.81 14.46 -17.24
C VAL A 367 16.03 13.60 -18.23
N ASP A 368 16.71 13.06 -19.26
CA ASP A 368 16.11 12.03 -20.10
C ASP A 368 15.94 10.74 -19.30
N ARG A 369 14.70 10.50 -18.87
CA ARG A 369 14.34 9.33 -18.08
C ARG A 369 14.51 8.02 -18.84
N ASN A 370 14.65 8.05 -20.16
CA ASN A 370 14.92 6.85 -20.97
C ASN A 370 16.36 6.33 -20.79
N GLU A 371 17.30 7.22 -20.47
CA GLU A 371 18.71 6.87 -20.21
C GLU A 371 18.93 6.37 -18.77
N LEU A 372 18.00 6.66 -17.86
CA LEU A 372 18.10 6.25 -16.46
C LEU A 372 18.03 4.71 -16.32
N PRO A 373 19.02 4.05 -15.69
CA PRO A 373 18.99 2.60 -15.52
C PRO A 373 17.84 2.11 -14.62
N THR A 374 16.81 1.52 -15.22
CA THR A 374 15.62 1.01 -14.49
C THR A 374 15.80 -0.38 -13.88
N SER A 375 16.98 -0.99 -14.05
CA SER A 375 17.24 -2.36 -13.56
C SER A 375 17.28 -2.50 -12.03
N SER A 376 17.72 -1.47 -11.32
CA SER A 376 17.64 -1.37 -9.86
C SER A 376 17.84 0.08 -9.39
N THR A 377 17.30 0.43 -8.22
CA THR A 377 17.54 1.73 -7.58
C THR A 377 19.02 2.01 -7.38
N SER A 378 19.82 1.00 -7.02
CA SER A 378 21.27 1.14 -6.87
C SER A 378 22.01 1.43 -8.19
N ALA A 379 21.51 0.91 -9.31
CA ALA A 379 22.11 1.16 -10.63
C ALA A 379 21.77 2.58 -11.09
N ALA A 380 20.54 3.04 -10.85
CA ALA A 380 20.13 4.43 -11.05
C ALA A 380 20.98 5.38 -10.20
N THR A 381 21.13 5.15 -8.88
CA THR A 381 21.99 5.97 -8.01
C THR A 381 23.42 6.05 -8.53
N GLY A 382 24.03 4.91 -8.89
CA GLY A 382 25.40 4.94 -9.41
C GLY A 382 25.56 5.67 -10.75
N TRP A 383 24.51 5.69 -11.59
CA TRP A 383 24.51 6.49 -12.83
C TRP A 383 24.37 7.98 -12.53
N LEU A 384 23.48 8.36 -11.61
CA LEU A 384 23.28 9.74 -11.17
C LEU A 384 24.55 10.31 -10.50
N ASP A 385 25.24 9.50 -9.69
CA ASP A 385 26.52 9.89 -9.08
C ASP A 385 27.58 10.20 -10.16
N ASN A 386 27.65 9.37 -11.22
CA ASN A 386 28.57 9.63 -12.33
C ASN A 386 28.15 10.86 -13.16
N LEU A 387 26.85 11.11 -13.32
CA LEU A 387 26.33 12.29 -14.00
C LEU A 387 26.68 13.56 -13.22
N LYS A 388 26.49 13.55 -11.89
CA LYS A 388 26.91 14.62 -10.98
C LYS A 388 28.40 14.92 -11.15
N ASP A 389 29.26 13.91 -11.04
CA ASP A 389 30.71 14.06 -11.24
C ASP A 389 31.05 14.63 -12.63
N GLY A 390 30.30 14.23 -13.66
CA GLY A 390 30.45 14.72 -15.03
C GLY A 390 30.14 16.21 -15.16
N VAL A 391 28.97 16.64 -14.66
CA VAL A 391 28.52 18.03 -14.67
C VAL A 391 29.44 18.94 -13.85
N GLU A 392 29.78 18.53 -12.62
CA GLU A 392 30.62 19.34 -11.72
C GLU A 392 32.08 19.44 -12.18
N SER A 393 32.55 18.47 -12.99
CA SER A 393 33.87 18.54 -13.62
C SER A 393 33.91 19.37 -14.92
N GLY A 394 32.74 19.80 -15.42
CA GLY A 394 32.61 20.59 -16.63
C GLY A 394 33.27 21.97 -16.51
N ASN A 395 33.83 22.48 -17.61
CA ASN A 395 34.38 23.82 -17.67
C ASN A 395 33.47 24.71 -18.53
N TYR A 396 32.50 25.35 -17.89
CA TYR A 396 31.54 26.22 -18.54
C TYR A 396 32.15 27.60 -18.78
N THR A 397 32.41 27.92 -20.05
CA THR A 397 33.04 29.17 -20.46
C THR A 397 32.16 29.87 -21.49
N SER A 398 31.84 31.15 -21.27
CA SER A 398 31.03 31.90 -22.22
C SER A 398 31.82 32.28 -23.48
N PRO A 399 31.30 32.00 -24.70
CA PRO A 399 31.91 32.46 -25.95
C PRO A 399 31.93 34.00 -26.08
N ASN A 400 31.02 34.70 -25.39
CA ASN A 400 30.81 36.14 -25.52
C ASN A 400 31.37 36.97 -24.36
N HIS A 401 31.83 36.34 -23.26
CA HIS A 401 32.34 37.02 -22.07
C HIS A 401 33.73 36.51 -21.66
N LEU A 402 34.77 37.10 -22.26
CA LEU A 402 36.15 37.29 -21.72
C LEU A 402 36.75 36.21 -20.77
N GLY A 403 36.45 34.92 -20.96
CA GLY A 403 37.05 33.83 -20.19
C GLY A 403 36.62 33.75 -18.71
N ALA A 404 35.44 34.26 -18.36
CA ALA A 404 34.85 33.95 -17.05
C ALA A 404 34.40 32.49 -17.05
N TYR A 405 35.02 31.66 -16.21
CA TYR A 405 34.60 30.29 -15.96
C TYR A 405 33.50 30.32 -14.90
N VAL A 406 32.41 29.59 -15.10
CA VAL A 406 31.31 29.47 -14.13
C VAL A 406 31.42 28.10 -13.47
N LEU A 407 31.41 28.07 -12.13
CA LEU A 407 31.46 26.82 -11.36
C LEU A 407 30.06 26.48 -10.87
N VAL A 408 29.68 25.21 -11.04
CA VAL A 408 28.34 24.71 -10.78
C VAL A 408 28.37 23.60 -9.73
N GLU A 409 27.32 23.53 -8.92
CA GLU A 409 27.00 22.42 -8.03
C GLU A 409 25.72 21.74 -8.56
N TYR A 410 25.78 20.42 -8.76
CA TYR A 410 24.65 19.64 -9.25
C TYR A 410 23.93 18.96 -8.09
N ASN A 411 22.70 19.40 -7.84
CA ASN A 411 21.80 18.85 -6.85
C ASN A 411 20.78 17.93 -7.52
N ASP A 412 21.04 16.63 -7.43
CA ASP A 412 20.14 15.61 -7.96
C ASP A 412 18.90 15.41 -7.07
N MET A 413 17.72 15.67 -7.63
CA MET A 413 16.46 15.43 -6.93
C MET A 413 16.01 13.97 -7.06
N ILE A 414 16.46 13.27 -8.10
CA ILE A 414 16.19 11.85 -8.32
C ILE A 414 16.88 11.01 -7.23
N SER A 415 18.16 11.23 -6.92
CA SER A 415 18.87 10.50 -5.86
C SER A 415 18.28 10.75 -4.46
N GLY A 416 17.85 11.98 -4.17
CA GLY A 416 17.09 12.30 -2.96
C GLY A 416 15.79 11.51 -2.88
N THR A 417 15.06 11.45 -3.99
CA THR A 417 13.84 10.63 -4.13
C THR A 417 14.17 9.15 -3.92
N ILE A 418 15.15 8.58 -4.62
CA ILE A 418 15.58 7.18 -4.45
C ILE A 418 15.92 6.85 -2.99
N THR A 419 16.52 7.78 -2.25
CA THR A 419 16.84 7.57 -0.83
C THR A 419 15.58 7.51 0.03
N PHE A 420 14.65 8.45 -0.15
CA PHE A 420 13.33 8.40 0.49
C PHE A 420 12.58 7.12 0.13
N LEU A 421 12.57 6.76 -1.16
CA LEU A 421 11.97 5.54 -1.67
C LEU A 421 12.57 4.30 -1.02
N ASN A 422 13.88 4.20 -0.85
CA ASN A 422 14.51 3.04 -0.21
C ASN A 422 14.06 2.88 1.25
N ILE A 423 13.82 3.97 1.97
CA ILE A 423 13.28 3.94 3.34
C ILE A 423 11.81 3.49 3.30
N PHE A 424 11.00 4.12 2.46
CA PHE A 424 9.58 3.85 2.31
C PHE A 424 9.31 2.40 1.85
N LEU A 425 9.97 1.97 0.79
CA LEU A 425 9.96 0.59 0.31
C LEU A 425 10.50 -0.38 1.36
N GLY A 426 11.46 0.03 2.19
CA GLY A 426 11.91 -0.75 3.33
C GLY A 426 10.79 -1.05 4.32
N ILE A 427 9.92 -0.07 4.61
CA ILE A 427 8.75 -0.23 5.49
C ILE A 427 7.71 -1.14 4.84
N ILE A 428 7.37 -0.91 3.57
CA ILE A 428 6.42 -1.75 2.82
C ILE A 428 6.93 -3.20 2.72
N GLN A 429 8.22 -3.40 2.44
CA GLN A 429 8.80 -4.75 2.40
C GLN A 429 8.69 -5.46 3.76
N VAL A 430 8.93 -4.76 4.87
CA VAL A 430 8.76 -5.34 6.20
C VAL A 430 7.30 -5.74 6.42
N PHE A 431 6.36 -4.89 6.02
CA PHE A 431 4.93 -5.17 6.06
C PHE A 431 4.55 -6.40 5.23
N ASP A 432 4.97 -6.48 3.97
CA ASP A 432 4.73 -7.59 3.05
C ASP A 432 5.31 -8.91 3.59
N TYR A 433 6.53 -8.84 4.14
CA TYR A 433 7.19 -10.00 4.74
C TYR A 433 6.43 -10.50 5.96
N ILE A 434 5.90 -9.59 6.80
CA ILE A 434 5.07 -9.94 7.95
C ILE A 434 3.76 -10.59 7.49
N LEU A 435 3.10 -10.00 6.49
CA LEU A 435 1.86 -10.52 5.91
C LEU A 435 2.05 -11.94 5.35
N MET A 436 3.24 -12.26 4.84
CA MET A 436 3.60 -13.57 4.27
C MET A 436 4.08 -14.64 5.28
N ILE A 437 4.29 -14.30 6.55
CA ILE A 437 4.68 -15.27 7.59
C ILE A 437 3.76 -16.52 7.61
N PRO A 438 2.41 -16.40 7.52
CA PRO A 438 1.53 -17.54 7.64
C PRO A 438 1.77 -18.58 6.54
N ILE A 439 1.95 -18.12 5.30
CA ILE A 439 2.12 -19.02 4.17
C ILE A 439 3.51 -19.67 4.15
N VAL A 440 4.54 -18.98 4.65
CA VAL A 440 5.88 -19.54 4.83
C VAL A 440 5.86 -20.65 5.91
N VAL A 441 5.21 -20.38 7.05
CA VAL A 441 5.06 -21.36 8.15
C VAL A 441 4.23 -22.58 7.70
N LEU A 442 3.18 -22.35 6.90
CA LEU A 442 2.39 -23.42 6.28
C LEU A 442 3.27 -24.30 5.38
N SER A 443 4.07 -23.69 4.50
CA SER A 443 4.96 -24.40 3.57
C SER A 443 5.97 -25.29 4.30
N PHE A 444 6.58 -24.78 5.38
CA PHE A 444 7.47 -25.58 6.23
C PHE A 444 6.75 -26.68 7.00
N SER A 445 5.51 -26.45 7.43
CA SER A 445 4.71 -27.47 8.08
C SER A 445 4.47 -28.64 7.12
N VAL A 446 3.99 -28.37 5.89
CA VAL A 446 3.78 -29.38 4.85
C VAL A 446 5.05 -30.17 4.55
N LEU A 447 6.20 -29.49 4.42
CA LEU A 447 7.50 -30.13 4.23
C LEU A 447 7.82 -31.17 5.32
N ILE A 448 7.64 -30.82 6.58
CA ILE A 448 8.00 -31.71 7.69
C ILE A 448 7.08 -32.92 7.74
N TYR A 449 5.80 -32.73 7.51
CA TYR A 449 4.86 -33.84 7.42
C TYR A 449 5.17 -34.76 6.24
N GLY A 450 5.51 -34.19 5.08
CA GLY A 450 5.95 -34.96 3.93
C GLY A 450 7.20 -35.79 4.20
N LEU A 451 8.17 -35.24 4.94
CA LEU A 451 9.37 -35.96 5.37
C LEU A 451 9.04 -37.13 6.31
N VAL A 452 8.15 -36.92 7.30
CA VAL A 452 7.74 -37.98 8.22
C VAL A 452 7.04 -39.13 7.48
N LEU A 453 6.11 -38.79 6.58
CA LEU A 453 5.40 -39.78 5.76
C LEU A 453 6.35 -40.57 4.86
N SER A 454 7.30 -39.88 4.22
CA SER A 454 8.31 -40.52 3.36
C SER A 454 9.17 -41.53 4.14
N LEU A 455 9.50 -41.23 5.41
CA LEU A 455 10.23 -42.15 6.28
C LEU A 455 9.39 -43.35 6.73
N GLU A 456 8.12 -43.13 7.08
CA GLU A 456 7.20 -44.21 7.46
C GLU A 456 7.02 -45.22 6.33
N GLN A 457 6.88 -44.75 5.09
CA GLN A 457 6.74 -45.61 3.91
C GLN A 457 8.00 -46.44 3.59
N ARG A 458 9.18 -45.99 4.05
CA ARG A 458 10.47 -46.69 3.87
C ARG A 458 10.80 -47.68 4.95
N LYS A 459 9.94 -47.84 5.96
CA LYS A 459 10.24 -48.68 7.12
C LYS A 459 10.70 -50.08 6.71
N ARG A 460 9.97 -50.73 5.80
CA ARG A 460 10.33 -52.08 5.31
C ARG A 460 11.67 -52.13 4.57
N GLU A 461 11.92 -51.16 3.69
CA GLU A 461 13.17 -51.05 2.92
C GLU A 461 14.37 -50.90 3.86
N VAL A 462 14.24 -49.99 4.84
CA VAL A 462 15.26 -49.74 5.87
C VAL A 462 15.48 -50.99 6.72
N SER A 463 14.42 -51.68 7.15
CA SER A 463 14.53 -52.93 7.92
C SER A 463 15.26 -54.03 7.11
N ILE A 464 14.96 -54.19 5.81
CA ILE A 464 15.65 -55.16 4.93
C ILE A 464 17.15 -54.85 4.82
N HIS A 465 17.51 -53.60 4.51
CA HIS A 465 18.92 -53.22 4.41
C HIS A 465 19.67 -53.39 5.73
N ARG A 466 18.98 -53.23 6.87
CA ARG A 466 19.55 -53.46 8.19
C ARG A 466 19.82 -54.95 8.46
N VAL A 467 18.92 -55.85 8.04
CA VAL A 467 19.12 -57.31 8.10
C VAL A 467 20.31 -57.75 7.22
N ILE A 468 20.52 -57.07 6.07
CA ILE A 468 21.66 -57.32 5.17
C ILE A 468 22.99 -56.75 5.74
N GLY A 469 22.97 -56.04 6.87
CA GLY A 469 24.17 -55.50 7.53
C GLY A 469 24.40 -53.99 7.32
N GLY A 470 23.40 -53.25 6.84
CA GLY A 470 23.46 -51.80 6.64
C GLY A 470 23.65 -51.03 7.96
N THR A 471 24.69 -50.18 8.01
CA THR A 471 24.94 -49.31 9.18
C THR A 471 24.05 -48.06 9.16
N LYS A 472 23.83 -47.45 10.34
CA LYS A 472 23.06 -46.19 10.46
C LYS A 472 23.59 -45.09 9.54
N GLY A 473 24.91 -44.99 9.38
CA GLY A 473 25.56 -44.00 8.52
C GLY A 473 25.24 -44.21 7.04
N ASN A 474 25.29 -45.46 6.56
CA ASN A 474 25.00 -45.78 5.17
C ASN A 474 23.51 -45.56 4.85
N LEU A 475 22.61 -46.00 5.74
CA LEU A 475 21.16 -45.79 5.60
C LEU A 475 20.78 -44.31 5.62
N SER A 476 21.37 -43.54 6.55
CA SER A 476 21.15 -42.09 6.60
C SER A 476 21.72 -41.40 5.36
N GLY A 477 22.87 -41.83 4.84
CA GLY A 477 23.47 -41.27 3.63
C GLY A 477 22.60 -41.49 2.39
N MET A 478 22.06 -42.70 2.23
CA MET A 478 21.15 -43.06 1.14
C MET A 478 19.87 -42.20 1.16
N ILE A 479 19.22 -42.09 2.32
CA ILE A 479 17.99 -41.30 2.46
C ILE A 479 18.27 -39.80 2.27
N MET A 480 19.37 -39.28 2.82
CA MET A 480 19.73 -37.88 2.64
C MET A 480 19.98 -37.53 1.17
N LEU A 481 20.66 -38.40 0.42
CA LEU A 481 20.97 -38.14 -0.98
C LEU A 481 19.69 -38.10 -1.85
N GLU A 482 18.72 -38.96 -1.55
CA GLU A 482 17.42 -38.91 -2.23
C GLU A 482 16.63 -37.64 -1.89
N ILE A 483 16.59 -37.24 -0.61
CA ILE A 483 15.98 -35.97 -0.19
C ILE A 483 16.70 -34.79 -0.87
N SER A 484 18.03 -34.79 -0.96
CA SER A 484 18.80 -33.74 -1.65
C SER A 484 18.38 -33.57 -3.10
N VAL A 485 18.26 -34.67 -3.86
CA VAL A 485 17.88 -34.62 -5.29
C VAL A 485 16.45 -34.09 -5.44
N ILE A 486 15.53 -34.56 -4.61
CA ILE A 486 14.11 -34.14 -4.67
C ILE A 486 13.98 -32.67 -4.28
N SER A 487 14.61 -32.25 -3.19
CA SER A 487 14.55 -30.86 -2.72
C SER A 487 15.18 -29.90 -3.73
N PHE A 488 16.29 -30.27 -4.36
CA PHE A 488 16.91 -29.42 -5.38
C PHE A 488 16.02 -29.27 -6.61
N PHE A 489 15.41 -30.37 -7.09
CA PHE A 489 14.48 -30.31 -8.22
C PHE A 489 13.21 -29.53 -7.88
N ALA A 490 12.66 -29.71 -6.68
CA ALA A 490 11.50 -28.97 -6.18
C ALA A 490 11.78 -27.47 -6.05
N TRP A 491 12.96 -27.11 -5.52
CA TRP A 491 13.44 -25.73 -5.47
C TRP A 491 13.54 -25.14 -6.87
N LEU A 492 14.18 -25.83 -7.82
CA LEU A 492 14.36 -25.32 -9.18
C LEU A 492 13.01 -25.04 -9.86
N VAL A 493 12.05 -25.97 -9.76
CA VAL A 493 10.71 -25.79 -10.34
C VAL A 493 9.96 -24.65 -9.63
N GLY A 494 10.04 -24.57 -8.30
CA GLY A 494 9.41 -23.49 -7.53
C GLY A 494 10.00 -22.12 -7.85
N TYR A 495 11.31 -22.03 -7.98
CA TYR A 495 12.04 -20.81 -8.32
C TYR A 495 11.68 -20.32 -9.74
N LEU A 496 11.67 -21.21 -10.74
CA LEU A 496 11.32 -20.85 -12.12
C LEU A 496 9.86 -20.42 -12.24
N LEU A 497 8.94 -21.12 -11.58
CA LEU A 497 7.52 -20.74 -11.59
C LEU A 497 7.28 -19.43 -10.83
N ALA A 498 8.02 -19.16 -9.76
CA ALA A 498 7.96 -17.88 -9.06
C ALA A 498 8.38 -16.73 -9.99
N LEU A 499 9.55 -16.82 -10.63
CA LEU A 499 10.02 -15.77 -11.54
C LEU A 499 9.07 -15.55 -12.73
N ALA A 500 8.46 -16.62 -13.26
CA ALA A 500 7.46 -16.51 -14.31
C ALA A 500 6.12 -15.93 -13.82
N GLY A 501 5.76 -16.13 -12.55
CA GLY A 501 4.52 -15.67 -11.97
C GLY A 501 4.55 -14.23 -11.46
N VAL A 502 5.71 -13.73 -11.02
CA VAL A 502 5.81 -12.38 -10.42
C VAL A 502 5.31 -11.26 -11.34
N PRO A 503 5.60 -11.22 -12.65
CA PRO A 503 5.05 -10.20 -13.53
C PRO A 503 3.52 -10.16 -13.55
N VAL A 504 2.87 -11.33 -13.44
CA VAL A 504 1.40 -11.42 -13.34
C VAL A 504 0.91 -10.88 -12.01
N ILE A 505 1.66 -11.10 -10.92
CA ILE A 505 1.29 -10.62 -9.58
C ILE A 505 1.51 -9.10 -9.46
N LEU A 506 2.55 -8.56 -10.11
CA LEU A 506 2.78 -7.11 -10.22
C LEU A 506 1.71 -6.43 -11.08
N ALA A 507 0.97 -7.17 -11.89
CA ALA A 507 -0.16 -6.71 -12.68
C ALA A 507 -1.50 -6.73 -11.91
N ALA A 508 -1.48 -7.11 -10.62
CA ALA A 508 -2.67 -7.10 -9.80
C ALA A 508 -3.03 -5.66 -9.39
N VAL A 509 -4.17 -5.18 -9.88
CA VAL A 509 -4.75 -3.88 -9.53
C VAL A 509 -5.81 -4.02 -8.42
N GLY A 510 -6.38 -5.22 -8.27
CA GLY A 510 -7.34 -5.56 -7.23
C GLY A 510 -7.20 -7.03 -6.81
N PHE A 511 -8.03 -7.50 -5.88
CA PHE A 511 -7.99 -8.91 -5.49
C PHE A 511 -8.46 -9.80 -6.65
N MET A 512 -7.57 -10.68 -7.14
CA MET A 512 -7.81 -11.54 -8.31
C MET A 512 -8.18 -10.77 -9.60
N SER A 513 -7.96 -9.45 -9.64
CA SER A 513 -8.13 -8.58 -10.82
C SER A 513 -6.76 -8.17 -11.34
N PHE A 514 -6.53 -8.41 -12.64
CA PHE A 514 -5.23 -8.18 -13.28
C PHE A 514 -5.39 -7.31 -14.51
N LYS A 515 -4.70 -6.17 -14.54
CA LYS A 515 -4.63 -5.26 -15.69
C LYS A 515 -3.20 -5.18 -16.19
N ARG A 516 -3.02 -4.82 -17.46
CA ARG A 516 -1.67 -4.68 -18.02
C ARG A 516 -0.97 -3.50 -17.34
N ASN A 517 0.26 -3.73 -16.88
CA ASN A 517 1.08 -2.66 -16.31
C ASN A 517 1.45 -1.64 -17.37
N VAL A 518 1.47 -0.37 -16.97
CA VAL A 518 1.99 0.75 -17.78
C VAL A 518 3.49 0.55 -18.01
N PHE A 519 4.19 0.01 -17.01
CA PHE A 519 5.63 -0.25 -17.07
C PHE A 519 5.96 -1.74 -17.13
N ASP A 520 6.85 -2.12 -18.05
CA ASP A 520 7.39 -3.48 -18.16
C ASP A 520 8.51 -3.71 -17.12
N VAL A 521 8.12 -4.05 -15.89
CA VAL A 521 9.09 -4.40 -14.84
C VAL A 521 9.43 -5.89 -14.92
N THR A 522 10.71 -6.19 -15.19
CA THR A 522 11.24 -7.57 -15.19
C THR A 522 12.04 -7.83 -13.90
N PRO A 523 11.43 -8.41 -12.85
CA PRO A 523 12.12 -8.60 -11.58
C PRO A 523 13.22 -9.65 -11.73
N THR A 524 14.46 -9.25 -11.43
CA THR A 524 15.60 -10.15 -11.39
C THR A 524 16.09 -10.34 -9.97
N LEU A 525 16.43 -11.58 -9.62
CA LEU A 525 16.97 -11.92 -8.31
C LEU A 525 18.50 -12.01 -8.38
N SER A 526 19.17 -11.34 -7.44
CA SER A 526 20.62 -11.44 -7.29
C SER A 526 21.09 -12.88 -7.06
N LEU A 527 22.35 -13.18 -7.39
CA LEU A 527 22.94 -14.49 -7.09
C LEU A 527 22.89 -14.81 -5.59
N TRP A 528 23.07 -13.79 -4.74
CA TRP A 528 22.99 -13.94 -3.29
C TRP A 528 21.59 -14.27 -2.79
N SER A 529 20.56 -13.59 -3.29
CA SER A 529 19.17 -13.89 -2.93
C SER A 529 18.79 -15.31 -3.39
N THR A 530 19.16 -15.68 -4.61
CA THR A 530 18.95 -17.04 -5.14
C THR A 530 19.65 -18.09 -4.28
N PHE A 531 20.91 -17.84 -3.87
CA PHE A 531 21.64 -18.72 -2.95
C PHE A 531 20.97 -18.79 -1.57
N ALA A 532 20.48 -17.68 -1.03
CA ALA A 532 19.76 -17.64 0.23
C ALA A 532 18.46 -18.46 0.17
N VAL A 533 17.70 -18.38 -0.92
CA VAL A 533 16.51 -19.23 -1.13
C VAL A 533 16.89 -20.70 -1.12
N ILE A 534 17.95 -21.11 -1.83
CA ILE A 534 18.44 -22.51 -1.81
C ILE A 534 18.79 -22.92 -0.38
N LEU A 535 19.55 -22.09 0.33
CA LEU A 535 20.01 -22.36 1.69
C LEU A 535 18.82 -22.53 2.65
N VAL A 536 17.82 -21.66 2.55
CA VAL A 536 16.63 -21.70 3.41
C VAL A 536 15.75 -22.90 3.03
N THR A 537 15.42 -23.10 1.76
CA THR A 537 14.47 -24.16 1.35
C THR A 537 15.10 -25.55 1.39
N VAL A 538 16.14 -25.77 0.59
CA VAL A 538 16.84 -27.06 0.48
C VAL A 538 17.64 -27.33 1.76
N GLY A 539 18.31 -26.32 2.33
CA GLY A 539 19.09 -26.50 3.55
C GLY A 539 18.23 -26.85 4.76
N LEU A 540 17.07 -26.22 4.96
CA LEU A 540 16.13 -26.63 6.02
C LEU A 540 15.57 -28.02 5.75
N ALA A 541 15.18 -28.34 4.51
CA ALA A 541 14.71 -29.69 4.16
C ALA A 541 15.74 -30.77 4.52
N LEU A 542 17.03 -30.52 4.26
CA LEU A 542 18.12 -31.42 4.63
C LEU A 542 18.39 -31.44 6.14
N LEU A 543 18.29 -30.30 6.81
CA LEU A 543 18.47 -30.20 8.26
C LEU A 543 17.39 -31.00 9.00
N PHE A 544 16.12 -30.76 8.67
CA PHE A 544 14.99 -31.47 9.25
C PHE A 544 14.97 -32.93 8.80
N GLY A 545 15.23 -33.20 7.53
CA GLY A 545 15.38 -34.56 7.00
C GLY A 545 16.42 -35.35 7.79
N ARG A 546 17.58 -34.75 8.06
CA ARG A 546 18.64 -35.38 8.87
C ARG A 546 18.21 -35.63 10.30
N SER A 547 17.54 -34.66 10.93
CA SER A 547 17.02 -34.81 12.30
C SER A 547 16.03 -35.97 12.38
N ARG A 548 15.02 -35.98 11.50
CA ARG A 548 13.96 -37.01 11.47
C ARG A 548 14.46 -38.38 11.08
N THR A 549 15.34 -38.48 10.10
CA THR A 549 15.97 -39.75 9.71
C THR A 549 16.77 -40.34 10.86
N ASN A 550 17.51 -39.51 11.60
CA ASN A 550 18.30 -39.99 12.74
C ASN A 550 17.43 -40.47 13.91
N GLU A 551 16.31 -39.78 14.16
CA GLU A 551 15.27 -40.17 15.12
C GLU A 551 14.66 -41.51 14.72
N PHE A 552 14.18 -41.62 13.48
CA PHE A 552 13.59 -42.85 12.92
C PHE A 552 14.52 -44.06 13.02
N LEU A 553 15.79 -43.92 12.59
CA LEU A 553 16.77 -45.00 12.66
C LEU A 553 17.18 -45.39 14.09
N SER A 554 16.89 -44.55 15.09
CA SER A 554 17.16 -44.83 16.51
C SER A 554 16.01 -45.53 17.25
N ILE A 555 14.76 -45.32 16.83
CA ILE A 555 13.57 -45.88 17.49
C ILE A 555 13.59 -47.41 17.51
N GLU A 556 14.03 -48.06 16.43
CA GLU A 556 14.15 -49.52 16.35
C GLU A 556 15.26 -50.13 17.23
N ILE A 557 16.28 -49.37 17.65
CA ILE A 557 17.37 -49.89 18.51
C ILE A 557 16.94 -49.91 19.98
N ASP A 558 16.22 -48.87 20.44
CA ASP A 558 15.80 -48.75 21.84
C ASP A 558 14.70 -49.76 22.19
N GLU A 559 13.82 -50.11 21.24
CA GLU A 559 12.73 -51.08 21.43
C GLU A 559 13.24 -52.50 21.74
N GLY A 560 14.50 -52.80 21.42
CA GLY A 560 15.15 -54.06 21.76
C GLY A 560 15.98 -54.08 23.06
N VAL A 561 16.39 -52.93 23.64
CA VAL A 561 17.39 -52.92 24.74
C VAL A 561 17.22 -51.83 25.82
N ARG A 562 16.51 -50.71 25.60
CA ARG A 562 16.40 -49.63 26.62
C ARG A 562 14.98 -49.15 26.83
N ARG A 563 14.64 -49.01 28.13
CA ARG A 563 13.36 -48.48 28.64
C ARG A 563 12.88 -47.32 27.79
N VAL A 564 11.67 -47.52 27.24
CA VAL A 564 10.72 -46.55 26.69
C VAL A 564 11.22 -45.12 26.83
N SER A 565 11.69 -44.52 25.72
CA SER A 565 11.96 -43.09 25.66
C SER A 565 10.72 -42.33 26.13
N GLU A 566 10.78 -41.71 27.31
CA GLU A 566 9.71 -40.82 27.78
C GLU A 566 9.60 -39.64 26.80
N LYS A 567 8.54 -39.62 26.00
CA LYS A 567 8.17 -38.43 25.22
C LYS A 567 7.73 -37.35 26.20
N ARG A 568 8.41 -36.20 26.22
CA ARG A 568 8.00 -35.01 27.00
C ARG A 568 6.55 -34.66 26.64
N LYS A 569 5.68 -34.53 27.65
CA LYS A 569 4.30 -34.09 27.46
C LYS A 569 4.28 -32.67 26.84
N PRO A 570 3.48 -32.42 25.81
CA PRO A 570 3.35 -31.08 25.23
C PRO A 570 2.77 -30.09 26.25
N ARG A 571 3.25 -28.83 26.21
CA ARG A 571 2.82 -27.76 27.12
C ARG A 571 1.54 -27.10 26.62
N TYR A 572 0.41 -27.76 26.81
CA TYR A 572 -0.89 -27.29 26.30
C TYR A 572 -1.34 -25.92 26.82
N TRP A 573 -0.89 -25.52 28.01
CA TRP A 573 -1.17 -24.20 28.56
C TRP A 573 -0.60 -23.07 27.69
N LEU A 574 0.57 -23.27 27.09
CA LEU A 574 1.20 -22.27 26.21
C LEU A 574 0.37 -22.04 24.95
N HIS A 575 -0.18 -23.10 24.36
CA HIS A 575 -1.04 -22.98 23.17
C HIS A 575 -2.31 -22.17 23.50
N THR A 576 -2.82 -22.35 24.72
CA THR A 576 -4.02 -21.66 25.20
C THR A 576 -3.72 -20.18 25.46
N ILE A 577 -2.58 -19.85 26.07
CA ILE A 577 -2.18 -18.45 26.27
C ILE A 577 -2.00 -17.72 24.94
N VAL A 578 -1.29 -18.34 23.98
CA VAL A 578 -1.09 -17.74 22.64
C VAL A 578 -2.45 -17.50 21.97
N PHE A 579 -3.36 -18.46 22.03
CA PHE A 579 -4.72 -18.29 21.51
C PHE A 579 -5.48 -17.16 22.23
N LEU A 580 -5.39 -17.03 23.56
CA LEU A 580 -6.07 -15.98 24.31
C LEU A 580 -5.53 -14.59 24.01
N ILE A 581 -4.21 -14.44 23.82
CA ILE A 581 -3.61 -13.16 23.39
C ILE A 581 -4.10 -12.81 21.98
N GLY A 582 -4.13 -13.79 21.07
CA GLY A 582 -4.69 -13.58 19.74
C GLY A 582 -6.18 -13.22 19.76
N LEU A 583 -6.96 -13.86 20.63
CA LEU A 583 -8.38 -13.55 20.80
C LEU A 583 -8.57 -12.14 21.37
N LEU A 584 -7.70 -11.70 22.28
CA LEU A 584 -7.70 -10.33 22.79
C LEU A 584 -7.48 -9.33 21.65
N SER A 585 -6.55 -9.60 20.72
CA SER A 585 -6.33 -8.75 19.55
C SER A 585 -7.54 -8.72 18.60
N TYR A 586 -8.22 -9.84 18.40
CA TYR A 586 -9.48 -9.87 17.65
C TYR A 586 -10.55 -8.98 18.31
N VAL A 587 -10.73 -9.10 19.63
CA VAL A 587 -11.71 -8.29 20.37
C VAL A 587 -11.34 -6.81 20.31
N GLU A 588 -10.05 -6.48 20.46
CA GLU A 588 -9.57 -5.10 20.38
C GLU A 588 -9.88 -4.48 19.01
N SER A 589 -9.51 -5.16 17.93
CA SER A 589 -9.77 -4.73 16.56
C SER A 589 -11.27 -4.57 16.28
N TRP A 590 -12.09 -5.53 16.75
CA TRP A 590 -13.53 -5.50 16.57
C TRP A 590 -14.21 -4.34 17.32
N ILE A 591 -13.70 -3.95 18.50
CA ILE A 591 -14.21 -2.80 19.24
C ILE A 591 -13.83 -1.50 18.53
N GLN A 592 -12.56 -1.37 18.13
CA GLN A 592 -12.04 -0.17 17.47
C GLN A 592 -12.73 0.05 16.11
N GLY A 593 -12.88 -1.00 15.31
CA GLY A 593 -13.55 -0.93 14.00
C GLY A 593 -15.05 -0.61 14.05
N ARG A 594 -15.67 -0.56 15.23
CA ARG A 594 -17.07 -0.12 15.41
C ARG A 594 -17.18 1.26 16.07
N GLY A 595 -16.07 1.97 16.25
CA GLY A 595 -16.03 3.24 16.97
C GLY A 595 -16.23 3.11 18.49
N GLY A 596 -16.12 1.91 19.06
CA GLY A 596 -16.34 1.62 20.48
C GLY A 596 -17.58 0.76 20.76
N VAL A 597 -17.70 0.26 21.99
CA VAL A 597 -18.85 -0.55 22.43
C VAL A 597 -19.23 -0.22 23.86
N GLY A 598 -20.45 0.29 24.06
CA GLY A 598 -20.97 0.63 25.38
C GLY A 598 -20.18 1.76 26.05
N GLY A 599 -19.57 1.48 27.20
CA GLY A 599 -18.73 2.45 27.93
C GLY A 599 -17.26 2.48 27.49
N ILE A 600 -16.89 1.70 26.47
CA ILE A 600 -15.54 1.67 25.90
C ILE A 600 -15.55 2.54 24.64
N GLY A 601 -14.74 3.60 24.61
CA GLY A 601 -14.65 4.51 23.47
C GLY A 601 -13.89 3.93 22.27
N SER A 602 -13.73 4.74 21.23
CA SER A 602 -13.06 4.38 19.97
C SER A 602 -11.60 3.91 20.13
N GLY A 603 -10.94 4.27 21.24
CA GLY A 603 -9.59 3.81 21.56
C GLY A 603 -9.44 2.35 21.99
N GLY A 604 -10.54 1.60 22.14
CA GLY A 604 -10.51 0.16 22.49
C GLY A 604 -10.25 -0.15 23.98
N LEU A 605 -9.86 -1.39 24.30
CA LEU A 605 -9.56 -1.82 25.68
C LEU A 605 -8.15 -1.39 26.12
N VAL A 606 -7.22 -1.26 25.18
CA VAL A 606 -5.80 -0.98 25.47
C VAL A 606 -5.48 0.49 25.14
N GLY A 607 -5.70 1.38 26.10
CA GLY A 607 -5.45 2.81 25.90
C GLY A 607 -3.97 3.24 25.73
N ASN A 608 -3.00 2.34 25.95
CA ASN A 608 -1.59 2.65 25.69
C ASN A 608 -1.26 2.35 24.23
N PHE A 609 -0.89 3.38 23.46
CA PHE A 609 -0.57 3.29 22.03
C PHE A 609 0.44 2.18 21.70
N ILE A 610 1.56 2.07 22.44
CA ILE A 610 2.61 1.08 22.14
C ILE A 610 2.11 -0.34 22.39
N LEU A 611 1.38 -0.57 23.47
CA LEU A 611 0.84 -1.89 23.78
C LEU A 611 -0.29 -2.28 22.81
N ASN A 612 -1.14 -1.33 22.42
CA ASN A 612 -2.16 -1.53 21.40
C ASN A 612 -1.50 -1.89 20.06
N ALA A 613 -0.50 -1.11 19.64
CA ALA A 613 0.25 -1.35 18.42
C ALA A 613 0.90 -2.74 18.38
N LEU A 614 1.57 -3.15 19.47
CA LEU A 614 2.16 -4.49 19.57
C LEU A 614 1.10 -5.61 19.57
N LEU A 615 -0.05 -5.37 20.21
CA LEU A 615 -1.14 -6.35 20.27
C LEU A 615 -1.74 -6.57 18.87
N LEU A 616 -2.07 -5.50 18.15
CA LEU A 616 -2.64 -5.59 16.80
C LEU A 616 -1.60 -6.05 15.76
N LEU A 617 -0.31 -5.76 15.96
CA LEU A 617 0.77 -6.22 15.09
C LEU A 617 1.00 -7.75 15.19
N PHE A 618 1.12 -8.28 16.42
CA PHE A 618 1.46 -9.70 16.63
C PHE A 618 0.25 -10.61 16.91
N GLY A 619 -0.85 -10.01 17.36
CA GLY A 619 -2.08 -10.69 17.75
C GLY A 619 -2.69 -11.55 16.66
N PRO A 620 -2.81 -11.11 15.40
CA PRO A 620 -3.36 -11.93 14.33
C PRO A 620 -2.58 -13.23 14.12
N PHE A 621 -1.25 -13.19 14.23
CA PHE A 621 -0.38 -14.37 14.11
C PHE A 621 -0.53 -15.31 15.31
N PHE A 622 -0.69 -14.76 16.52
CA PHE A 622 -0.99 -15.55 17.71
C PHE A 622 -2.37 -16.18 17.64
N LEU A 623 -3.36 -15.48 17.08
CA LEU A 623 -4.69 -16.03 16.84
C LEU A 623 -4.64 -17.16 15.81
N TRP A 624 -3.90 -16.96 14.72
CA TRP A 624 -3.73 -17.97 13.67
C TRP A 624 -3.06 -19.24 14.18
N ILE A 625 -1.86 -19.13 14.80
CA ILE A 625 -1.11 -20.28 15.30
C ILE A 625 -1.80 -20.91 16.52
N GLY A 626 -2.19 -20.09 17.49
CA GLY A 626 -2.85 -20.53 18.72
C GLY A 626 -4.21 -21.16 18.43
N GLY A 627 -5.00 -20.51 17.59
CA GLY A 627 -6.32 -20.98 17.15
C GLY A 627 -6.24 -22.32 16.45
N ALA A 628 -5.36 -22.48 15.46
CA ALA A 628 -5.20 -23.75 14.77
C ALA A 628 -4.79 -24.89 15.73
N LEU A 629 -3.89 -24.63 16.69
CA LEU A 629 -3.43 -25.62 17.66
C LEU A 629 -4.48 -26.02 18.72
N VAL A 630 -5.39 -25.11 19.06
CA VAL A 630 -6.50 -25.35 20.00
C VAL A 630 -7.68 -25.98 19.28
N LEU A 631 -8.17 -25.34 18.21
CA LEU A 631 -9.30 -25.80 17.39
C LEU A 631 -9.00 -27.10 16.65
N GLY A 632 -7.73 -27.39 16.32
CA GLY A 632 -7.32 -28.66 15.69
C GLY A 632 -7.71 -29.89 16.52
N ARG A 633 -7.74 -29.75 17.86
CA ARG A 633 -8.19 -30.83 18.75
C ARG A 633 -9.69 -31.04 18.69
N ILE A 634 -10.45 -29.96 18.48
CA ILE A 634 -11.90 -30.00 18.29
C ILE A 634 -12.20 -30.62 16.93
N GLY A 635 -11.49 -30.22 15.88
CA GLY A 635 -11.56 -30.83 14.54
C GLY A 635 -11.28 -32.34 14.56
N ALA A 636 -10.28 -32.78 15.33
CA ALA A 636 -9.98 -34.20 15.53
C ALA A 636 -11.12 -34.98 16.22
N ALA A 637 -11.97 -34.30 16.99
CA ALA A 637 -13.17 -34.88 17.59
C ALA A 637 -14.38 -34.90 16.63
N GLY A 638 -14.21 -34.51 15.36
CA GLY A 638 -15.25 -34.40 14.34
C GLY A 638 -16.20 -35.61 14.26
N PRO A 639 -15.73 -36.88 14.23
CA PRO A 639 -16.61 -38.04 14.22
C PRO A 639 -17.53 -38.14 15.45
N ARG A 640 -17.07 -37.71 16.63
CA ARG A 640 -17.91 -37.68 17.85
C ARG A 640 -18.96 -36.58 17.77
N ILE A 641 -18.59 -35.42 17.25
CA ILE A 641 -19.51 -34.28 17.06
C ILE A 641 -20.60 -34.67 16.04
N MET A 642 -20.21 -35.22 14.90
CA MET A 642 -21.14 -35.62 13.83
C MET A 642 -22.03 -36.79 14.23
N THR A 643 -21.53 -37.75 15.01
CA THR A 643 -22.38 -38.83 15.54
C THR A 643 -23.35 -38.36 16.61
N LEU A 644 -23.07 -37.27 17.32
CA LEU A 644 -24.01 -36.63 18.23
C LEU A 644 -25.10 -35.89 17.44
N LEU A 645 -24.69 -35.08 16.45
CA LEU A 645 -25.59 -34.26 15.63
C LEU A 645 -26.51 -35.08 14.71
N PHE A 646 -25.97 -36.12 14.05
CA PHE A 646 -26.70 -36.94 13.06
C PHE A 646 -27.11 -38.33 13.58
N SER A 647 -27.19 -38.49 14.90
CA SER A 647 -27.56 -39.76 15.56
C SER A 647 -28.92 -40.33 15.12
N TRP A 648 -29.81 -39.46 14.62
CA TRP A 648 -31.13 -39.81 14.12
C TRP A 648 -31.15 -40.50 12.75
N SER A 649 -30.06 -40.47 12.00
CA SER A 649 -30.06 -40.88 10.60
C SER A 649 -29.76 -42.37 10.47
N PRO A 650 -30.51 -43.13 9.65
CA PRO A 650 -30.29 -44.56 9.45
C PRO A 650 -28.87 -44.89 8.95
N ALA A 651 -28.25 -43.97 8.22
CA ALA A 651 -26.89 -44.10 7.72
C ALA A 651 -25.83 -44.11 8.84
N VAL A 652 -26.08 -43.41 9.95
CA VAL A 652 -25.12 -43.29 11.08
C VAL A 652 -25.34 -44.37 12.13
N SER A 653 -26.58 -44.87 12.31
CA SER A 653 -26.88 -45.94 13.26
C SER A 653 -26.13 -47.24 12.95
N ASP A 654 -25.99 -47.59 11.68
CA ASP A 654 -25.33 -48.82 11.21
C ASP A 654 -23.81 -48.81 11.43
N ILE A 655 -23.23 -47.62 11.48
CA ILE A 655 -21.77 -47.39 11.50
C ILE A 655 -21.29 -47.05 12.94
N ARG A 656 -22.21 -46.67 13.83
CA ARG A 656 -21.97 -46.24 15.22
C ARG A 656 -21.10 -47.20 16.05
N ARG A 657 -21.24 -48.51 15.85
CA ARG A 657 -20.49 -49.55 16.59
C ARG A 657 -19.00 -49.59 16.21
N GLY A 658 -18.64 -49.15 15.00
CA GLY A 658 -17.25 -49.07 14.51
C GLY A 658 -16.53 -47.76 14.88
N LEU A 659 -17.26 -46.70 15.24
CA LEU A 659 -16.70 -45.35 15.49
C LEU A 659 -16.16 -45.15 16.92
N LYS A 660 -16.46 -46.04 17.87
CA LYS A 660 -16.06 -45.89 19.29
C LYS A 660 -14.54 -45.96 19.53
N GLY A 661 -13.76 -46.46 18.58
CA GLY A 661 -12.30 -46.62 18.71
C GLY A 661 -11.43 -45.55 18.05
N SER A 662 -11.99 -44.64 17.23
CA SER A 662 -11.16 -43.95 16.23
C SER A 662 -10.75 -42.50 16.55
N GLY A 663 -11.46 -41.82 17.45
CA GLY A 663 -11.32 -40.36 17.66
C GLY A 663 -10.12 -39.88 18.50
N SER A 664 -8.97 -40.57 18.52
CA SER A 664 -7.87 -40.26 19.47
C SER A 664 -6.45 -40.56 18.95
N SER A 665 -6.18 -40.43 17.65
CA SER A 665 -4.79 -40.51 17.18
C SER A 665 -4.13 -39.13 17.14
N GLU A 666 -2.88 -39.06 17.62
CA GLU A 666 -2.03 -37.86 17.49
C GLU A 666 -1.87 -37.45 16.01
N SER A 667 -1.97 -38.40 15.07
CA SER A 667 -1.92 -38.15 13.63
C SER A 667 -3.13 -37.34 13.13
N VAL A 668 -4.36 -37.66 13.55
CA VAL A 668 -5.57 -36.94 13.11
C VAL A 668 -5.55 -35.48 13.59
N ASN A 669 -5.11 -35.23 14.83
CA ASN A 669 -5.00 -33.86 15.35
C ASN A 669 -4.01 -33.00 14.54
N ARG A 670 -2.82 -33.53 14.22
CA ARG A 670 -1.84 -32.77 13.43
C ARG A 670 -2.35 -32.41 12.04
N LEU A 671 -3.18 -33.28 11.45
CA LEU A 671 -3.73 -33.08 10.12
C LEU A 671 -4.89 -32.08 10.14
N ALA A 672 -5.76 -32.14 11.16
CA ALA A 672 -6.79 -31.13 11.40
C ALA A 672 -6.18 -29.72 11.55
N VAL A 673 -5.02 -29.60 12.23
CA VAL A 673 -4.27 -28.33 12.33
C VAL A 673 -3.85 -27.80 10.96
N ILE A 674 -3.32 -28.63 10.06
CA ILE A 674 -2.89 -28.19 8.72
C ILE A 674 -4.10 -27.67 7.91
N MET A 675 -5.21 -28.42 7.93
CA MET A 675 -6.43 -28.00 7.24
C MET A 675 -6.94 -26.65 7.77
N LEU A 676 -6.95 -26.48 9.11
CA LEU A 676 -7.30 -25.20 9.73
C LEU A 676 -6.40 -24.07 9.27
N LEU A 677 -5.08 -24.26 9.28
CA LEU A 677 -4.11 -23.24 8.85
C LEU A 677 -4.32 -22.85 7.39
N THR A 678 -4.55 -23.82 6.50
CA THR A 678 -4.77 -23.54 5.07
C THR A 678 -6.07 -22.78 4.82
N LEU A 679 -7.18 -23.27 5.36
CA LEU A 679 -8.50 -22.68 5.11
C LEU A 679 -8.68 -21.32 5.79
N SER A 680 -8.02 -21.12 6.94
CA SER A 680 -8.03 -19.81 7.59
C SER A 680 -7.28 -18.76 6.75
N ILE A 681 -6.16 -19.13 6.11
CA ILE A 681 -5.42 -18.21 5.21
C ILE A 681 -6.27 -17.91 3.96
N VAL A 682 -6.89 -18.92 3.36
CA VAL A 682 -7.76 -18.72 2.19
C VAL A 682 -8.91 -17.76 2.52
N THR A 683 -9.56 -17.96 3.67
CA THR A 683 -10.68 -17.12 4.11
C THR A 683 -10.22 -15.68 4.40
N LEU A 684 -9.08 -15.54 5.09
CA LEU A 684 -8.49 -14.23 5.35
C LEU A 684 -8.15 -13.49 4.05
N ALA A 685 -7.45 -14.14 3.13
CA ALA A 685 -7.00 -13.52 1.89
C ALA A 685 -8.17 -13.06 1.03
N ALA A 686 -9.26 -13.84 1.00
CA ALA A 686 -10.49 -13.44 0.32
C ALA A 686 -11.14 -12.21 0.99
N VAL A 687 -11.43 -12.28 2.29
CA VAL A 687 -12.07 -11.17 3.02
C VAL A 687 -11.27 -9.87 2.89
N GLN A 688 -9.97 -9.93 3.16
CA GLN A 688 -9.09 -8.75 3.09
C GLN A 688 -8.87 -8.26 1.66
N GLY A 689 -8.87 -9.17 0.68
CA GLY A 689 -8.76 -8.83 -0.73
C GLY A 689 -9.96 -8.03 -1.22
N PHE A 690 -11.18 -8.55 -1.00
CA PHE A 690 -12.42 -7.84 -1.37
C PHE A 690 -12.61 -6.53 -0.59
N THR A 691 -12.24 -6.52 0.69
CA THR A 691 -12.25 -5.28 1.49
C THR A 691 -11.30 -4.23 0.91
N GLY A 692 -10.16 -4.64 0.35
CA GLY A 692 -9.25 -3.72 -0.34
C GLY A 692 -9.88 -3.09 -1.57
N THR A 693 -10.44 -3.90 -2.47
CA THR A 693 -11.08 -3.41 -3.71
C THR A 693 -12.25 -2.45 -3.42
N GLU A 694 -13.07 -2.74 -2.41
CA GLU A 694 -14.15 -1.84 -1.98
C GLU A 694 -13.61 -0.48 -1.48
N VAL A 695 -12.50 -0.47 -0.75
CA VAL A 695 -11.88 0.79 -0.29
C VAL A 695 -11.37 1.62 -1.47
N ASP A 696 -10.85 0.97 -2.52
CA ASP A 696 -10.41 1.65 -3.74
C ASP A 696 -11.60 2.27 -4.50
N GLU A 697 -12.74 1.57 -4.57
CA GLU A 697 -14.00 2.08 -5.14
C GLU A 697 -14.56 3.29 -4.36
N ARG A 698 -14.53 3.23 -3.02
CA ARG A 698 -14.95 4.35 -2.16
C ARG A 698 -14.04 5.56 -2.32
N THR A 699 -12.72 5.31 -2.41
CA THR A 699 -11.73 6.38 -2.66
C THR A 699 -12.02 7.07 -3.98
N THR A 700 -12.32 6.28 -5.02
CA THR A 700 -12.67 6.80 -6.35
C THR A 700 -13.96 7.63 -6.31
N SER A 701 -14.98 7.11 -5.64
CA SER A 701 -16.28 7.80 -5.54
C SER A 701 -16.17 9.09 -4.73
N ALA A 702 -15.32 9.12 -3.70
CA ALA A 702 -14.99 10.33 -2.96
C ALA A 702 -14.30 11.38 -3.85
N GLN A 703 -13.32 10.96 -4.67
CA GLN A 703 -12.53 11.87 -5.52
C GLN A 703 -13.29 12.36 -6.77
N ASN A 704 -13.93 11.48 -7.53
CA ASN A 704 -14.56 11.81 -8.82
C ASN A 704 -16.03 12.26 -8.68
N GLY A 705 -16.72 11.77 -7.65
CA GLY A 705 -18.07 12.20 -7.29
C GLY A 705 -19.23 11.63 -8.12
N ALA A 706 -19.08 11.47 -9.42
CA ALA A 706 -20.10 10.97 -10.35
C ALA A 706 -19.46 10.10 -11.44
N ASP A 707 -20.21 9.69 -12.46
CA ASP A 707 -19.64 9.00 -13.62
C ASP A 707 -18.66 9.91 -14.37
N ILE A 708 -19.08 11.15 -14.64
CA ILE A 708 -18.25 12.18 -15.26
C ILE A 708 -18.40 13.50 -14.51
N GLN A 709 -17.27 14.08 -14.13
CA GLN A 709 -17.13 15.45 -13.69
C GLN A 709 -16.58 16.29 -14.84
N VAL A 710 -17.25 17.39 -15.18
CA VAL A 710 -16.84 18.33 -16.22
C VAL A 710 -16.59 19.70 -15.60
N GLN A 711 -15.44 20.27 -15.92
CA GLN A 711 -15.05 21.62 -15.53
C GLN A 711 -15.00 22.54 -16.75
N PHE A 712 -15.77 23.62 -16.71
CA PHE A 712 -15.84 24.67 -17.72
C PHE A 712 -14.95 25.86 -17.35
N ALA A 713 -14.46 26.58 -18.36
CA ALA A 713 -13.61 27.76 -18.24
C ALA A 713 -14.35 28.98 -17.67
N SER A 714 -15.67 29.02 -17.79
CA SER A 714 -16.55 30.04 -17.22
C SER A 714 -17.82 29.36 -16.67
N PRO A 715 -18.48 29.92 -15.64
CA PRO A 715 -19.72 29.35 -15.13
C PRO A 715 -20.80 29.25 -16.21
N VAL A 716 -21.42 28.07 -16.32
CA VAL A 716 -22.50 27.77 -17.28
C VAL A 716 -23.75 27.28 -16.55
N THR A 717 -24.91 27.46 -17.19
CA THR A 717 -26.18 26.91 -16.69
C THR A 717 -26.27 25.40 -16.94
N GLU A 718 -27.15 24.70 -16.20
CA GLU A 718 -27.36 23.26 -16.39
C GLU A 718 -27.67 22.91 -17.85
N GLN A 719 -28.54 23.71 -18.49
CA GLN A 719 -28.96 23.46 -19.86
C GLN A 719 -27.76 23.50 -20.84
N GLN A 720 -26.89 24.49 -20.69
CA GLN A 720 -25.68 24.60 -21.51
C GLN A 720 -24.73 23.43 -21.26
N ALA A 721 -24.53 23.06 -20.00
CA ALA A 721 -23.67 21.94 -19.63
C ALA A 721 -24.18 20.62 -20.22
N ARG A 722 -25.50 20.36 -20.15
CA ARG A 722 -26.14 19.19 -20.76
C ARG A 722 -26.04 19.20 -22.28
N GLU A 723 -26.20 20.35 -22.94
CA GLU A 723 -26.09 20.47 -24.39
C GLU A 723 -24.67 20.09 -24.88
N GLU A 724 -23.62 20.53 -24.19
CA GLU A 724 -22.24 20.18 -24.52
C GLU A 724 -21.94 18.69 -24.32
N VAL A 725 -22.35 18.12 -23.20
CA VAL A 725 -22.16 16.68 -22.93
C VAL A 725 -22.99 15.81 -23.89
N MET A 726 -24.22 16.20 -24.22
CA MET A 726 -25.03 15.49 -25.22
C MET A 726 -24.40 15.52 -26.61
N GLN A 727 -23.74 16.62 -26.99
CA GLN A 727 -22.98 16.68 -28.23
C GLN A 727 -21.77 15.73 -28.20
N ALA A 728 -21.06 15.67 -27.08
CA ALA A 728 -19.94 14.74 -26.90
C ALA A 728 -20.39 13.28 -27.00
N ILE A 729 -21.51 12.91 -26.36
CA ILE A 729 -22.12 11.57 -26.48
C ILE A 729 -22.44 11.25 -27.95
N GLN A 730 -23.00 12.20 -28.70
CA GLN A 730 -23.28 12.01 -30.12
C GLN A 730 -22.02 11.88 -30.98
N ARG A 731 -20.93 12.56 -30.62
CA ARG A 731 -19.62 12.46 -31.30
C ARG A 731 -18.95 11.12 -31.01
N ALA A 732 -18.98 10.68 -29.75
CA ALA A 732 -18.48 9.37 -29.32
C ALA A 732 -19.20 8.25 -30.08
N GLY A 733 -20.53 8.37 -30.26
CA GLY A 733 -21.32 7.48 -31.11
C GLY A 733 -21.44 6.05 -30.58
N ASP A 734 -21.28 5.89 -29.26
CA ASP A 734 -21.37 4.61 -28.56
C ASP A 734 -22.83 4.17 -28.33
N SER A 735 -23.08 2.86 -28.22
CA SER A 735 -24.43 2.33 -28.01
C SER A 735 -24.86 2.24 -26.55
N ASP A 736 -23.90 2.20 -25.62
CA ASP A 736 -24.17 1.95 -24.21
C ASP A 736 -24.53 3.24 -23.48
N ILE A 737 -24.04 4.39 -23.95
CA ILE A 737 -24.43 5.72 -23.47
C ILE A 737 -25.27 6.42 -24.54
N THR A 738 -26.59 6.52 -24.31
CA THR A 738 -27.52 7.16 -25.25
C THR A 738 -27.98 8.56 -24.83
N GLY A 739 -27.66 8.97 -23.61
CA GLY A 739 -27.99 10.28 -23.08
C GLY A 739 -27.61 10.45 -21.61
N ILE A 740 -27.99 11.59 -21.04
CA ILE A 740 -27.72 11.95 -19.64
C ILE A 740 -28.91 11.54 -18.78
N SER A 741 -28.68 10.67 -17.79
CA SER A 741 -29.69 10.25 -16.82
C SER A 741 -29.99 11.37 -15.84
N GLN A 742 -28.97 11.87 -15.14
CA GLN A 742 -29.07 13.00 -14.22
C GLN A 742 -27.84 13.89 -14.30
N ALA A 743 -28.00 15.14 -13.87
CA ALA A 743 -26.91 16.10 -13.76
C ALA A 743 -27.12 16.95 -12.51
N THR A 744 -26.03 17.25 -11.81
CA THR A 744 -26.07 18.19 -10.68
C THR A 744 -24.80 19.03 -10.64
N SER A 745 -24.81 20.01 -9.76
CA SER A 745 -23.63 20.79 -9.41
C SER A 745 -23.64 21.00 -7.89
N VAL A 746 -22.55 21.51 -7.35
CA VAL A 746 -22.48 21.92 -5.94
C VAL A 746 -22.27 23.42 -5.92
N ALA A 747 -23.19 24.16 -5.31
CA ALA A 747 -22.98 25.60 -5.14
C ALA A 747 -22.03 25.86 -3.98
N ASP A 748 -21.21 26.90 -4.11
CA ASP A 748 -20.26 27.33 -3.10
C ASP A 748 -20.58 28.77 -2.68
N ILE A 749 -20.95 28.95 -1.41
CA ILE A 749 -21.22 30.26 -0.82
C ILE A 749 -20.55 30.37 0.55
N PHE A 750 -20.37 31.61 1.02
CA PHE A 750 -19.90 31.84 2.38
C PHE A 750 -21.07 32.26 3.27
N THR A 751 -21.25 31.54 4.38
CA THR A 751 -22.26 31.89 5.40
C THR A 751 -21.59 32.04 6.76
N GLY A 752 -22.17 32.86 7.63
CA GLY A 752 -21.64 33.09 8.97
C GLY A 752 -22.70 32.87 10.06
N PRO A 753 -22.32 32.39 11.26
CA PRO A 753 -23.22 32.40 12.40
C PRO A 753 -23.71 33.82 12.68
N LYS A 754 -25.02 33.98 12.89
CA LYS A 754 -25.62 35.31 13.11
C LYS A 754 -24.93 36.07 14.24
N GLY A 755 -24.45 37.28 13.93
CA GLY A 755 -23.82 38.19 14.89
C GLY A 755 -22.33 37.95 15.14
N LYS A 756 -21.70 37.01 14.41
CA LYS A 756 -20.25 36.82 14.36
C LYS A 756 -19.72 37.21 12.98
N SER A 757 -18.45 37.61 12.92
CA SER A 757 -17.75 37.94 11.67
C SER A 757 -17.10 36.73 10.99
N THR A 758 -17.19 35.54 11.60
CA THR A 758 -16.61 34.31 11.07
C THR A 758 -17.41 33.84 9.87
N LEU A 759 -16.76 33.71 8.72
CA LEU A 759 -17.32 33.09 7.52
C LEU A 759 -16.94 31.62 7.49
N ILE A 760 -17.88 30.80 7.04
CA ILE A 760 -17.77 29.35 6.91
C ILE A 760 -18.11 29.03 5.46
N ARG A 761 -17.23 28.30 4.78
CA ARG A 761 -17.53 27.78 3.44
C ARG A 761 -18.76 26.87 3.53
N THR A 762 -19.75 27.14 2.70
CA THR A 762 -21.05 26.49 2.77
C THR A 762 -21.40 25.95 1.41
N TRP A 763 -21.42 24.63 1.32
CA TRP A 763 -21.80 23.92 0.13
C TRP A 763 -23.28 23.62 0.10
N VAL A 764 -23.84 23.77 -1.09
CA VAL A 764 -25.25 23.50 -1.34
C VAL A 764 -25.35 22.28 -2.22
N LEU A 765 -26.01 21.26 -1.69
CA LEU A 765 -26.45 20.12 -2.49
C LEU A 765 -27.86 20.40 -3.00
N PHE A 766 -27.99 20.46 -4.33
CA PHE A 766 -29.29 20.62 -4.98
C PHE A 766 -30.15 19.37 -4.82
N ASP A 767 -31.46 19.52 -4.99
CA ASP A 767 -32.37 18.38 -4.91
C ASP A 767 -31.99 17.31 -5.95
N ASP A 768 -32.22 16.04 -5.61
CA ASP A 768 -31.89 14.85 -6.40
C ASP A 768 -30.38 14.59 -6.61
N HIS A 769 -29.50 15.27 -5.85
CA HIS A 769 -28.06 15.02 -5.86
C HIS A 769 -27.70 13.53 -5.60
N GLU A 770 -28.55 12.79 -4.88
CA GLU A 770 -28.37 11.36 -4.60
C GLU A 770 -28.52 10.45 -5.83
N GLN A 771 -29.04 10.97 -6.93
CA GLN A 771 -29.19 10.26 -8.21
C GLN A 771 -28.08 10.59 -9.21
N SER A 772 -27.24 11.57 -8.90
CA SER A 772 -26.14 12.04 -9.76
C SER A 772 -24.76 11.91 -9.12
N LEU A 773 -24.68 12.00 -7.79
CA LEU A 773 -23.45 11.82 -7.04
C LEU A 773 -23.44 10.42 -6.41
N ILE A 774 -22.27 9.78 -6.45
CA ILE A 774 -22.03 8.45 -5.91
C ILE A 774 -21.66 8.58 -4.43
N TRP A 775 -22.67 8.51 -3.56
CA TRP A 775 -22.49 8.58 -2.11
C TRP A 775 -22.11 7.24 -1.51
N ASP A 776 -21.17 7.28 -0.57
CA ASP A 776 -20.86 6.16 0.31
C ASP A 776 -21.48 6.36 1.71
N THR A 777 -21.76 5.27 2.42
CA THR A 777 -22.36 5.32 3.75
C THR A 777 -21.49 6.01 4.80
N GLN A 778 -20.15 5.94 4.67
CA GLN A 778 -19.24 6.60 5.60
C GLN A 778 -19.11 8.11 5.35
N ALA A 779 -19.48 8.58 4.15
CA ALA A 779 -19.42 10.00 3.81
C ALA A 779 -20.36 10.83 4.69
N VAL A 780 -21.49 10.25 5.10
CA VAL A 780 -22.60 10.91 5.82
C VAL A 780 -22.72 10.44 7.27
N PRO A 781 -23.26 11.28 8.18
CA PRO A 781 -23.49 10.86 9.56
C PRO A 781 -24.58 9.77 9.66
N GLY A 782 -24.29 8.72 10.44
CA GLY A 782 -25.28 7.71 10.82
C GLY A 782 -25.54 6.61 9.78
N ASP A 783 -24.65 6.47 8.79
CA ASP A 783 -24.61 5.39 7.78
C ASP A 783 -25.86 5.30 6.87
N ASP A 784 -26.71 6.34 6.84
CA ASP A 784 -27.93 6.40 6.02
C ASP A 784 -27.94 7.66 5.14
N ILE A 785 -27.59 7.45 3.87
CA ILE A 785 -27.53 8.49 2.84
C ILE A 785 -28.92 9.08 2.58
N ALA A 786 -29.97 8.25 2.50
CA ALA A 786 -31.31 8.71 2.19
C ALA A 786 -31.91 9.55 3.33
N ALA A 787 -31.65 9.14 4.58
CA ALA A 787 -32.05 9.93 5.75
C ALA A 787 -31.29 11.26 5.82
N THR A 788 -29.99 11.26 5.51
CA THR A 788 -29.17 12.48 5.50
C THR A 788 -29.61 13.44 4.40
N ALA A 789 -29.79 12.95 3.17
CA ALA A 789 -30.29 13.75 2.05
C ALA A 789 -31.68 14.35 2.36
N SER A 790 -32.58 13.55 2.94
CA SER A 790 -33.89 14.05 3.39
C SER A 790 -33.77 15.11 4.48
N GLY A 791 -32.80 14.99 5.38
CA GLY A 791 -32.53 15.97 6.42
C GLY A 791 -31.98 17.29 5.85
N TRP A 792 -31.07 17.26 4.87
CA TRP A 792 -30.64 18.46 4.15
C TRP A 792 -31.80 19.16 3.45
N LYS A 793 -32.67 18.40 2.77
CA LYS A 793 -33.92 18.93 2.16
C LYS A 793 -34.83 19.61 3.19
N ALA A 794 -34.83 19.12 4.44
CA ALA A 794 -35.63 19.65 5.56
C ALA A 794 -34.97 20.79 6.35
N GLY A 795 -33.87 21.37 5.86
CA GLY A 795 -33.15 22.47 6.54
C GLY A 795 -32.10 22.00 7.55
N GLY A 796 -31.68 20.74 7.50
CA GLY A 796 -30.54 20.26 8.26
C GLY A 796 -29.19 20.64 7.62
N PHE A 797 -28.12 20.60 8.41
CA PHE A 797 -26.75 20.75 7.92
C PHE A 797 -25.80 19.74 8.56
N THR A 798 -24.76 19.38 7.82
CA THR A 798 -23.61 18.64 8.35
C THR A 798 -22.37 19.51 8.29
N ALA A 799 -21.35 19.18 9.09
CA ALA A 799 -20.10 19.93 9.13
C ALA A 799 -18.91 18.99 8.97
N GLY A 800 -17.87 19.42 8.26
CA GLY A 800 -16.57 18.76 8.23
C GLY A 800 -15.84 18.87 9.57
N SER A 801 -14.68 18.22 9.71
CA SER A 801 -13.89 18.21 10.96
C SER A 801 -13.47 19.62 11.41
N GLU A 802 -12.95 20.43 10.49
CA GLU A 802 -12.52 21.81 10.75
C GLU A 802 -13.72 22.74 10.91
N ALA A 803 -14.74 22.64 10.06
CA ALA A 803 -15.98 23.41 10.23
C ALA A 803 -16.64 23.13 11.59
N ARG A 804 -16.53 21.89 12.09
CA ARG A 804 -17.05 21.47 13.41
C ARG A 804 -16.26 22.06 14.58
N SER A 805 -15.04 22.54 14.38
CA SER A 805 -14.22 23.17 15.43
C SER A 805 -14.62 24.65 15.68
N ILE A 806 -15.38 25.24 14.74
CA ILE A 806 -15.82 26.65 14.78
C ILE A 806 -16.95 26.85 15.79
N ASP A 807 -16.85 27.83 16.67
CA ASP A 807 -17.89 28.22 17.64
C ASP A 807 -19.04 28.98 16.92
N PRO A 808 -20.33 28.55 17.04
CA PRO A 808 -20.88 27.65 18.07
C PRO A 808 -21.06 26.19 17.68
N ILE A 809 -20.65 25.79 16.47
CA ILE A 809 -20.80 24.40 15.99
C ILE A 809 -20.02 23.44 16.89
N SER A 810 -18.87 23.88 17.44
CA SER A 810 -18.02 23.15 18.39
C SER A 810 -18.76 22.56 19.60
N GLU A 811 -19.85 23.18 20.05
CA GLU A 811 -20.61 22.76 21.23
C GLU A 811 -21.98 22.15 20.91
N MET A 812 -22.36 22.06 19.62
CA MET A 812 -23.69 21.59 19.21
C MET A 812 -23.85 20.07 19.28
N ASP A 813 -24.95 19.63 19.87
CA ASP A 813 -25.43 18.25 19.79
C ASP A 813 -26.34 18.06 18.56
N THR A 814 -26.48 16.82 18.10
CA THR A 814 -27.38 16.49 16.98
C THR A 814 -28.81 16.95 17.28
N GLY A 815 -29.38 17.77 16.39
CA GLY A 815 -30.70 18.38 16.51
C GLY A 815 -30.70 19.85 16.97
N ASP A 816 -29.55 20.38 17.44
CA ASP A 816 -29.43 21.78 17.79
C ASP A 816 -29.56 22.70 16.56
N SER A 817 -30.17 23.86 16.74
CA SER A 817 -30.42 24.82 15.65
C SER A 817 -29.38 25.95 15.63
N LEU A 818 -28.85 26.25 14.45
CA LEU A 818 -27.98 27.38 14.16
C LEU A 818 -28.69 28.36 13.23
N LYS A 819 -28.54 29.67 13.47
CA LYS A 819 -28.91 30.69 12.48
C LYS A 819 -27.70 31.11 11.70
N ILE A 820 -27.72 30.81 10.40
CA ILE A 820 -26.70 31.23 9.45
C ILE A 820 -27.18 32.44 8.66
N ALA A 821 -26.24 33.34 8.34
CA ALA A 821 -26.49 34.54 7.59
C ALA A 821 -25.64 34.55 6.31
N TYR A 822 -26.25 34.96 5.20
CA TYR A 822 -25.61 35.23 3.93
C TYR A 822 -25.63 36.74 3.68
N THR A 823 -24.51 37.29 3.21
CA THR A 823 -24.38 38.74 2.95
C THR A 823 -24.09 38.95 1.47
N GLU A 824 -25.02 39.62 0.79
CA GLU A 824 -24.87 40.04 -0.60
C GLU A 824 -24.42 41.51 -0.63
N TYR A 825 -23.38 41.79 -1.42
CA TYR A 825 -22.85 43.14 -1.62
C TYR A 825 -23.26 43.66 -2.98
N GLY A 826 -24.08 44.71 -2.99
CA GLY A 826 -24.50 45.42 -4.20
C GLY A 826 -23.82 46.78 -4.34
N PHE A 827 -23.75 47.28 -5.57
CA PHE A 827 -23.26 48.63 -5.86
C PHE A 827 -24.42 49.62 -5.90
N GLY A 828 -24.46 50.54 -4.94
CA GLY A 828 -25.51 51.56 -4.76
C GLY A 828 -25.25 52.88 -5.48
N GLY A 829 -24.24 52.96 -6.34
CA GLY A 829 -23.81 54.19 -7.02
C GLY A 829 -22.67 54.91 -6.28
N PHE A 830 -22.45 56.18 -6.61
CA PHE A 830 -21.45 57.01 -5.96
C PHE A 830 -22.12 58.08 -5.09
N ASP A 831 -21.53 58.40 -3.94
CA ASP A 831 -21.98 59.53 -3.12
C ASP A 831 -21.61 60.89 -3.77
N SER A 832 -21.98 61.99 -3.12
CA SER A 832 -21.66 63.35 -3.59
C SER A 832 -20.16 63.67 -3.66
N GLU A 833 -19.32 62.82 -3.08
CA GLU A 833 -17.87 62.93 -3.00
C GLU A 833 -17.17 61.92 -3.93
N PHE A 834 -17.92 61.21 -4.78
CA PHE A 834 -17.45 60.15 -5.69
C PHE A 834 -16.93 58.89 -5.00
N ASN A 835 -17.31 58.61 -3.75
CA ASN A 835 -17.01 57.32 -3.11
C ASN A 835 -18.05 56.26 -3.52
N PRO A 836 -17.64 55.02 -3.80
CA PRO A 836 -18.57 53.93 -4.11
C PRO A 836 -19.42 53.60 -2.88
N ILE A 837 -20.75 53.66 -3.03
CA ILE A 837 -21.70 53.23 -2.02
C ILE A 837 -21.89 51.71 -2.18
N VAL A 838 -21.47 50.94 -1.20
CA VAL A 838 -21.73 49.50 -1.14
C VAL A 838 -23.01 49.28 -0.33
N THR A 839 -24.05 48.72 -0.95
CA THR A 839 -25.28 48.30 -0.27
C THR A 839 -25.13 46.85 0.18
N THR A 840 -25.38 46.55 1.45
CA THR A 840 -25.33 45.19 1.99
C THR A 840 -26.74 44.67 2.27
N THR A 841 -27.08 43.53 1.68
CA THR A 841 -28.32 42.80 1.96
C THR A 841 -27.95 41.56 2.75
N VAL A 842 -28.46 41.43 3.98
CA VAL A 842 -28.23 40.26 4.84
C VAL A 842 -29.51 39.43 4.91
N THR A 843 -29.42 38.18 4.52
CA THR A 843 -30.49 37.18 4.60
C THR A 843 -30.11 36.10 5.60
N GLU A 844 -31.11 35.49 6.24
CA GLU A 844 -30.90 34.56 7.34
C GLU A 844 -31.76 33.31 7.15
N SER A 845 -31.20 32.14 7.47
CA SER A 845 -31.95 30.88 7.57
C SER A 845 -31.60 30.16 8.88
N THR A 846 -32.52 29.31 9.36
CA THR A 846 -32.33 28.50 10.57
C THR A 846 -32.11 27.06 10.14
N VAL A 847 -30.93 26.53 10.45
CA VAL A 847 -30.52 25.16 10.09
C VAL A 847 -30.32 24.30 11.33
N SER A 848 -30.53 22.98 11.23
CA SER A 848 -30.32 22.04 12.35
C SER A 848 -29.13 21.14 12.15
N TYR A 849 -28.27 20.99 13.16
CA TYR A 849 -27.07 20.17 13.08
C TYR A 849 -27.42 18.67 13.05
N MET A 850 -26.95 17.96 12.03
CA MET A 850 -27.24 16.53 11.81
C MET A 850 -26.09 15.61 12.22
N GLY A 851 -24.86 16.13 12.26
CA GLY A 851 -23.66 15.36 12.53
C GLY A 851 -22.49 15.77 11.64
N ARG A 852 -21.40 15.02 11.75
CA ARG A 852 -20.19 15.26 10.97
C ARG A 852 -20.26 14.48 9.66
N HIS A 853 -19.99 15.13 8.53
CA HIS A 853 -19.71 14.41 7.28
C HIS A 853 -18.21 14.18 7.18
N GLN A 854 -17.78 13.11 6.51
CA GLN A 854 -16.37 12.79 6.35
C GLN A 854 -15.82 13.33 5.03
N TRP A 855 -16.60 13.24 3.95
CA TRP A 855 -16.31 13.83 2.65
C TRP A 855 -17.61 14.10 1.88
N VAL A 856 -17.49 14.78 0.75
CA VAL A 856 -18.58 14.98 -0.22
C VAL A 856 -18.08 14.49 -1.58
N PRO A 857 -18.84 13.65 -2.32
CA PRO A 857 -18.38 13.09 -3.58
C PRO A 857 -17.99 14.19 -4.59
N GLY A 858 -16.79 14.08 -5.17
CA GLY A 858 -16.30 14.99 -6.21
C GLY A 858 -15.67 16.28 -5.68
N LEU A 859 -15.51 16.39 -4.36
CA LEU A 859 -14.88 17.51 -3.67
C LEU A 859 -13.66 17.00 -2.90
N SER A 860 -12.62 17.83 -2.79
CA SER A 860 -11.38 17.38 -2.15
C SER A 860 -11.58 17.20 -0.64
N ALA A 861 -10.73 16.39 -0.01
CA ALA A 861 -10.79 16.14 1.43
C ALA A 861 -10.63 17.44 2.24
N SER A 862 -9.67 18.30 1.88
CA SER A 862 -9.45 19.57 2.59
C SER A 862 -10.64 20.52 2.47
N GLU A 863 -11.26 20.56 1.29
CA GLU A 863 -12.43 21.40 1.09
C GLU A 863 -13.62 20.88 1.92
N ALA A 864 -13.79 19.56 2.02
CA ALA A 864 -14.86 18.96 2.81
C ALA A 864 -14.68 19.17 4.31
N GLU A 865 -13.45 19.07 4.82
CA GLU A 865 -13.16 19.30 6.23
C GLU A 865 -13.55 20.73 6.68
N GLN A 866 -13.37 21.72 5.81
CA GLN A 866 -13.60 23.14 6.09
C GLN A 866 -15.05 23.61 5.83
N ALA A 867 -15.89 22.79 5.20
CA ALA A 867 -17.21 23.20 4.76
C ALA A 867 -18.35 22.73 5.69
N ILE A 868 -19.45 23.47 5.70
CA ILE A 868 -20.77 22.95 6.07
C ILE A 868 -21.57 22.62 4.81
N VAL A 869 -22.42 21.59 4.88
CA VAL A 869 -23.28 21.17 3.76
C VAL A 869 -24.73 21.43 4.11
N ILE A 870 -25.44 22.13 3.23
CA ILE A 870 -26.87 22.46 3.34
C ILE A 870 -27.63 22.02 2.08
N GLY A 871 -28.95 21.88 2.19
CA GLY A 871 -29.82 21.57 1.05
C GLY A 871 -30.29 22.81 0.27
N GLU A 872 -30.89 22.56 -0.90
CA GLU A 872 -31.42 23.59 -1.80
C GLU A 872 -32.46 24.51 -1.14
N SER A 873 -33.32 23.97 -0.28
CA SER A 873 -34.36 24.76 0.41
C SER A 873 -33.75 25.88 1.25
N THR A 874 -32.74 25.57 2.05
CA THR A 874 -31.95 26.55 2.83
C THR A 874 -31.26 27.55 1.92
N TYR A 875 -30.66 27.09 0.82
CA TYR A 875 -30.01 27.97 -0.15
C TYR A 875 -30.98 28.99 -0.74
N ARG A 876 -32.18 28.55 -1.14
CA ARG A 876 -33.24 29.44 -1.66
C ARG A 876 -33.70 30.47 -0.63
N GLU A 877 -33.73 30.12 0.67
CA GLU A 877 -34.01 31.09 1.74
C GLU A 877 -32.89 32.14 1.90
N LEU A 878 -31.64 31.74 1.67
CA LEU A 878 -30.48 32.63 1.78
C LEU A 878 -30.33 33.55 0.55
N VAL A 879 -30.34 33.02 -0.67
CA VAL A 879 -30.06 33.84 -1.88
C VAL A 879 -31.30 34.34 -2.59
N GLY A 880 -32.48 33.79 -2.27
CA GLY A 880 -33.74 34.06 -2.96
C GLY A 880 -33.93 33.21 -4.23
N ASN A 881 -35.21 32.97 -4.59
CA ASN A 881 -35.55 32.08 -5.70
C ASN A 881 -34.98 32.52 -7.06
N ALA A 882 -34.96 33.83 -7.35
CA ALA A 882 -34.47 34.32 -8.64
C ALA A 882 -32.99 33.99 -8.85
N THR A 883 -32.16 34.17 -7.82
CA THR A 883 -30.73 33.86 -7.85
C THR A 883 -30.48 32.35 -7.94
N ALA A 884 -31.26 31.56 -7.18
CA ALA A 884 -31.19 30.11 -7.23
C ALA A 884 -31.60 29.53 -8.60
N ASP A 885 -32.64 30.09 -9.24
CA ASP A 885 -33.11 29.65 -10.56
C ASP A 885 -32.16 30.04 -11.70
N SER A 886 -31.36 31.10 -11.51
CA SER A 886 -30.32 31.52 -12.46
C SER A 886 -28.93 30.96 -12.11
N PHE A 887 -28.86 29.89 -11.31
CA PHE A 887 -27.59 29.31 -10.89
C PHE A 887 -26.76 28.86 -12.09
N SER A 888 -25.48 29.21 -12.06
CA SER A 888 -24.48 28.78 -13.03
C SER A 888 -23.26 28.29 -12.28
N SER A 889 -22.69 27.19 -12.73
CA SER A 889 -21.48 26.62 -12.16
C SER A 889 -20.46 26.32 -13.24
N ALA A 890 -19.19 26.44 -12.87
CA ALA A 890 -18.10 25.97 -13.70
C ALA A 890 -17.91 24.45 -13.56
N ARG A 891 -18.42 23.81 -12.50
CA ARG A 891 -18.26 22.37 -12.23
C ARG A 891 -19.61 21.66 -12.32
N TRP A 892 -19.71 20.63 -13.15
CA TRP A 892 -20.92 19.82 -13.29
C TRP A 892 -20.61 18.34 -13.17
N PHE A 893 -21.54 17.60 -12.56
CA PHE A 893 -21.48 16.17 -12.35
C PHE A 893 -22.60 15.50 -13.15
N PHE A 894 -22.27 14.44 -13.87
CA PHE A 894 -23.20 13.74 -14.76
C PHE A 894 -23.26 12.27 -14.42
N GLU A 895 -24.48 11.75 -14.38
CA GLU A 895 -24.81 10.32 -14.34
C GLU A 895 -25.27 9.89 -15.73
N LEU A 896 -24.61 8.89 -16.29
CA LEU A 896 -24.80 8.42 -17.65
C LEU A 896 -25.19 6.93 -17.66
N CYS A 897 -24.46 6.08 -16.94
CA CYS A 897 -24.68 4.63 -16.88
C CYS A 897 -24.01 3.99 -15.65
N ASP A 898 -24.33 2.73 -15.37
CA ASP A 898 -23.72 1.99 -14.26
C ASP A 898 -22.24 1.73 -14.54
N GLN A 899 -21.37 2.51 -13.90
CA GLN A 899 -19.93 2.50 -14.03
C GLN A 899 -19.27 1.18 -13.60
N SER A 900 -20.01 0.29 -12.92
CA SER A 900 -19.53 -1.05 -12.57
C SER A 900 -19.57 -2.05 -13.74
N ASP A 901 -20.25 -1.71 -14.85
CA ASP A 901 -20.27 -2.48 -16.08
C ASP A 901 -19.05 -2.14 -16.97
N ASP A 902 -18.31 -3.15 -17.42
CA ASP A 902 -17.11 -2.98 -18.23
C ASP A 902 -17.41 -2.26 -19.56
N ASP A 903 -18.57 -2.54 -20.17
CA ASP A 903 -18.98 -1.91 -21.45
C ASP A 903 -19.30 -0.41 -21.23
N CYS A 904 -20.00 -0.07 -20.13
CA CYS A 904 -20.25 1.33 -19.73
C CYS A 904 -18.94 2.05 -19.39
N ALA A 905 -18.01 1.39 -18.68
CA ALA A 905 -16.73 1.98 -18.31
C ALA A 905 -15.90 2.39 -19.53
N ASP A 906 -15.90 1.58 -20.59
CA ASP A 906 -15.22 1.93 -21.85
C ASP A 906 -15.95 3.05 -22.60
N ALA A 907 -17.28 3.06 -22.60
CA ALA A 907 -18.08 4.15 -23.18
C ALA A 907 -17.84 5.48 -22.45
N LEU A 908 -17.74 5.47 -21.12
CA LEU A 908 -17.45 6.65 -20.29
C LEU A 908 -16.09 7.25 -20.63
N ARG A 909 -15.05 6.43 -20.80
CA ARG A 909 -13.71 6.91 -21.23
C ARG A 909 -13.76 7.57 -22.61
N LEU A 910 -14.52 7.00 -23.54
CA LEU A 910 -14.67 7.56 -24.89
C LEU A 910 -15.42 8.90 -24.84
N VAL A 911 -16.52 8.97 -24.09
CA VAL A 911 -17.30 10.21 -23.91
C VAL A 911 -16.45 11.27 -23.20
N SER A 912 -15.72 10.91 -22.15
CA SER A 912 -14.78 11.78 -21.43
C SER A 912 -13.76 12.43 -22.38
N ALA A 913 -13.14 11.63 -23.26
CA ALA A 913 -12.22 12.14 -24.27
C ALA A 913 -12.88 13.10 -25.28
N GLU A 914 -14.13 12.87 -25.67
CA GLU A 914 -14.90 13.76 -26.56
C GLU A 914 -15.38 15.05 -25.86
N ILE A 915 -15.62 15.00 -24.55
CA ILE A 915 -15.91 16.17 -23.72
C ILE A 915 -14.64 17.01 -23.56
N ALA A 916 -13.48 16.40 -23.31
CA ALA A 916 -12.21 17.12 -23.14
C ALA A 916 -11.85 17.97 -24.38
N ASN A 917 -12.31 17.56 -25.57
CA ASN A 917 -12.13 18.30 -26.83
C ASN A 917 -13.21 19.36 -27.10
N GLY A 918 -14.16 19.57 -26.19
CA GLY A 918 -15.25 20.54 -26.33
C GLY A 918 -14.81 21.99 -26.03
N ASN A 919 -15.59 22.96 -26.52
CA ASN A 919 -15.26 24.37 -26.36
C ASN A 919 -15.54 24.86 -24.94
N GLY A 920 -14.59 25.57 -24.34
CA GLY A 920 -14.75 26.16 -23.01
C GLY A 920 -14.67 25.15 -21.87
N ILE A 921 -14.07 23.98 -22.10
CA ILE A 921 -13.82 22.95 -21.10
C ILE A 921 -12.35 23.03 -20.69
N THR A 922 -12.08 23.01 -19.38
CA THR A 922 -10.73 23.06 -18.82
C THR A 922 -10.26 21.70 -18.32
N ALA A 923 -11.17 20.89 -17.77
CA ALA A 923 -10.85 19.57 -17.28
C ALA A 923 -12.08 18.66 -17.35
N VAL A 924 -11.84 17.36 -17.51
CA VAL A 924 -12.85 16.30 -17.45
C VAL A 924 -12.24 15.16 -16.65
N SER A 925 -13.04 14.58 -15.78
CA SER A 925 -12.64 13.41 -14.99
C SER A 925 -13.76 12.38 -15.04
N ASP A 926 -13.43 11.16 -15.43
CA ASP A 926 -14.37 10.03 -15.46
C ASP A 926 -14.03 8.99 -14.40
N TRP A 927 -15.07 8.40 -13.82
CA TRP A 927 -14.94 7.44 -12.73
C TRP A 927 -14.06 6.25 -13.11
N PRO A 928 -14.19 5.63 -14.30
CA PRO A 928 -13.35 4.47 -14.66
C PRO A 928 -11.86 4.76 -14.80
N SER A 929 -11.47 5.99 -15.17
CA SER A 929 -10.07 6.41 -15.26
C SER A 929 -9.51 6.66 -13.86
N VAL A 930 -10.21 7.44 -13.03
CA VAL A 930 -9.82 7.67 -11.62
C VAL A 930 -9.80 6.36 -10.83
N HIS A 931 -10.75 5.45 -11.10
CA HIS A 931 -10.78 4.13 -10.48
C HIS A 931 -9.55 3.32 -10.83
N SER A 932 -9.20 3.27 -12.13
CA SER A 932 -8.00 2.56 -12.56
C SER A 932 -6.73 3.17 -11.97
N GLU A 933 -6.70 4.48 -11.71
CA GLU A 933 -5.58 5.15 -11.04
C GLU A 933 -5.51 4.75 -9.57
N ASN A 934 -6.63 4.79 -8.84
CA ASN A 934 -6.69 4.37 -7.44
C ASN A 934 -6.37 2.89 -7.24
N GLU A 935 -6.89 1.99 -8.09
CA GLU A 935 -6.53 0.57 -8.05
C GLU A 935 -5.02 0.36 -8.31
N ARG A 936 -4.43 1.12 -9.25
CA ARG A 936 -2.99 1.05 -9.52
C ARG A 936 -2.19 1.60 -8.37
N ASN A 937 -2.58 2.72 -7.78
CA ASN A 937 -1.91 3.30 -6.62
C ASN A 937 -2.03 2.36 -5.42
N GLY A 938 -3.20 1.78 -5.15
CA GLY A 938 -3.39 0.72 -4.16
C GLY A 938 -2.50 -0.51 -4.40
N GLY A 939 -2.42 -0.96 -5.65
CA GLY A 939 -1.62 -2.11 -6.09
C GLY A 939 -0.11 -1.88 -6.09
N LEU A 940 0.36 -0.70 -6.50
CA LEU A 940 1.77 -0.34 -6.68
C LEU A 940 2.39 0.27 -5.40
N ILE A 941 1.64 1.08 -4.66
CA ILE A 941 2.11 1.72 -3.43
C ILE A 941 2.14 0.71 -2.29
N PHE A 942 1.15 -0.19 -2.18
CA PHE A 942 1.05 -1.11 -1.05
C PHE A 942 1.30 -2.58 -1.37
N GLY A 943 1.31 -2.98 -2.64
CA GLY A 943 1.53 -4.37 -3.07
C GLY A 943 0.52 -5.40 -2.55
N THR A 944 -0.47 -4.95 -1.80
CA THR A 944 -1.32 -5.80 -0.97
C THR A 944 -2.27 -6.65 -1.82
N PRO A 945 -2.93 -6.12 -2.88
CA PRO A 945 -3.81 -6.93 -3.73
C PRO A 945 -3.11 -8.11 -4.39
N GLY A 946 -1.92 -7.89 -4.94
CA GLY A 946 -1.10 -8.94 -5.55
C GLY A 946 -0.67 -10.01 -4.54
N LEU A 947 -0.21 -9.58 -3.36
CA LEU A 947 0.20 -10.48 -2.28
C LEU A 947 -0.97 -11.32 -1.73
N LEU A 948 -2.13 -10.72 -1.49
CA LEU A 948 -3.32 -11.44 -1.03
C LEU A 948 -3.83 -12.43 -2.08
N SER A 949 -3.81 -12.04 -3.36
CA SER A 949 -4.16 -12.93 -4.49
C SER A 949 -3.20 -14.13 -4.56
N LEU A 950 -1.89 -13.90 -4.42
CA LEU A 950 -0.88 -14.95 -4.33
C LEU A 950 -1.14 -15.87 -3.13
N GLN A 951 -1.41 -15.30 -1.96
CA GLN A 951 -1.70 -16.08 -0.76
C GLN A 951 -2.92 -16.97 -0.96
N PHE A 952 -3.98 -16.42 -1.54
CA PHE A 952 -5.20 -17.16 -1.83
C PHE A 952 -4.94 -18.34 -2.76
N VAL A 953 -4.23 -18.13 -3.88
CA VAL A 953 -3.91 -19.19 -4.86
C VAL A 953 -3.03 -20.28 -4.23
N VAL A 954 -1.93 -19.88 -3.59
CA VAL A 954 -0.96 -20.82 -3.00
C VAL A 954 -1.58 -21.56 -1.82
N ALA A 955 -2.36 -20.90 -0.96
CA ALA A 955 -3.04 -21.55 0.15
C ALA A 955 -4.15 -22.51 -0.32
N SER A 956 -4.87 -22.16 -1.39
CA SER A 956 -5.85 -23.04 -2.03
C SER A 956 -5.20 -24.31 -2.59
N LEU A 957 -4.09 -24.17 -3.33
CA LEU A 957 -3.29 -25.30 -3.81
C LEU A 957 -2.73 -26.14 -2.66
N ALA A 958 -2.21 -25.49 -1.62
CA ALA A 958 -1.72 -26.16 -0.41
C ALA A 958 -2.83 -26.92 0.32
N SER A 959 -4.05 -26.37 0.36
CA SER A 959 -5.22 -27.01 0.98
C SER A 959 -5.56 -28.31 0.25
N VAL A 960 -5.65 -28.28 -1.09
CA VAL A 960 -5.91 -29.47 -1.92
C VAL A 960 -4.80 -30.51 -1.75
N ALA A 961 -3.53 -30.09 -1.81
CA ALA A 961 -2.39 -30.99 -1.63
C ALA A 961 -2.36 -31.62 -0.22
N SER A 962 -2.63 -30.82 0.82
CA SER A 962 -2.64 -31.27 2.21
C SER A 962 -3.79 -32.25 2.47
N ALA A 963 -4.97 -31.99 1.91
CA ALA A 963 -6.10 -32.90 1.96
C ALA A 963 -5.78 -34.25 1.30
N PHE A 964 -5.11 -34.24 0.14
CA PHE A 964 -4.70 -35.48 -0.52
C PHE A 964 -3.70 -36.29 0.33
N VAL A 965 -2.67 -35.62 0.89
CA VAL A 965 -1.68 -36.25 1.77
C VAL A 965 -2.35 -36.83 3.03
N PHE A 966 -3.30 -36.09 3.61
CA PHE A 966 -4.12 -36.53 4.74
C PHE A 966 -4.85 -37.84 4.45
N LEU A 967 -5.55 -37.89 3.32
CA LEU A 967 -6.34 -39.05 2.89
C LEU A 967 -5.48 -40.30 2.73
N SER A 968 -4.35 -40.16 2.05
CA SER A 968 -3.41 -41.27 1.83
C SER A 968 -2.84 -41.80 3.14
N LEU A 969 -2.51 -40.92 4.09
CA LEU A 969 -1.96 -41.30 5.40
C LEU A 969 -2.97 -42.05 6.25
N VAL A 970 -4.20 -41.53 6.42
CA VAL A 970 -5.23 -42.17 7.26
C VAL A 970 -5.60 -43.56 6.75
N LEU A 971 -5.76 -43.69 5.42
CA LEU A 971 -6.05 -44.98 4.78
C LEU A 971 -4.90 -45.97 4.98
N THR A 972 -3.65 -45.52 4.86
CA THR A 972 -2.47 -46.39 5.00
C THR A 972 -2.29 -46.88 6.43
N GLN A 973 -2.43 -45.99 7.41
CA GLN A 973 -2.27 -46.34 8.84
C GLN A 973 -3.32 -47.33 9.32
N ARG A 974 -4.52 -47.30 8.72
CA ARG A 974 -5.67 -48.13 9.15
C ARG A 974 -5.97 -49.28 8.20
N LYS A 975 -5.17 -49.49 7.16
CA LYS A 975 -5.37 -50.55 6.16
C LYS A 975 -5.53 -51.93 6.81
N LYS A 976 -4.75 -52.22 7.86
CA LYS A 976 -4.84 -53.47 8.63
C LYS A 976 -6.13 -53.57 9.44
N GLU A 977 -6.57 -52.48 10.06
CA GLU A 977 -7.85 -52.45 10.80
C GLU A 977 -9.03 -52.71 9.86
N LEU A 978 -9.03 -52.07 8.69
CA LEU A 978 -10.06 -52.24 7.66
C LEU A 978 -10.06 -53.67 7.09
N ALA A 979 -8.89 -54.27 6.88
CA ALA A 979 -8.78 -55.66 6.46
C ALA A 979 -9.28 -56.66 7.52
N ILE A 980 -9.05 -56.38 8.80
CA ILE A 980 -9.61 -57.19 9.92
C ILE A 980 -11.14 -57.10 9.92
N LEU A 981 -11.72 -55.92 9.72
CA LEU A 981 -13.18 -55.76 9.63
C LEU A 981 -13.78 -56.59 8.48
N GLN A 982 -13.11 -56.63 7.33
CA GLN A 982 -13.52 -57.48 6.20
C GLN A 982 -13.34 -58.98 6.52
N ALA A 983 -12.27 -59.37 7.21
CA ALA A 983 -12.04 -60.75 7.64
C ALA A 983 -13.11 -61.26 8.63
N ILE A 984 -13.70 -60.35 9.42
CA ILE A 984 -14.80 -60.64 10.35
C ILE A 984 -16.16 -60.70 9.63
N GLY A 985 -16.24 -60.29 8.35
CA GLY A 985 -17.44 -60.41 7.51
C GLY A 985 -18.07 -59.09 7.07
N ALA A 986 -17.43 -57.94 7.29
CA ALA A 986 -17.93 -56.66 6.76
C ALA A 986 -17.78 -56.60 5.24
N SER A 987 -18.85 -56.21 4.53
CA SER A 987 -18.79 -56.04 3.07
C SER A 987 -17.89 -54.85 2.68
N PRO A 988 -17.24 -54.87 1.50
CA PRO A 988 -16.41 -53.75 1.03
C PRO A 988 -17.16 -52.41 1.04
N ASN A 989 -18.45 -52.41 0.66
CA ASN A 989 -19.26 -51.19 0.66
C ASN A 989 -19.56 -50.65 2.07
N GLN A 990 -19.70 -51.51 3.08
CA GLN A 990 -19.85 -51.08 4.48
C GLN A 990 -18.55 -50.45 5.00
N VAL A 991 -17.40 -51.02 4.63
CA VAL A 991 -16.08 -50.47 5.01
C VAL A 991 -15.82 -49.13 4.31
N ILE A 992 -16.18 -48.99 3.04
CA ILE A 992 -16.13 -47.71 2.32
C ILE A 992 -16.96 -46.67 3.07
N ARG A 993 -18.26 -46.93 3.31
CA ARG A 993 -19.15 -45.96 3.96
C ARG A 993 -18.68 -45.54 5.35
N LEU A 994 -18.14 -46.47 6.14
CA LEU A 994 -17.55 -46.19 7.46
C LEU A 994 -16.39 -45.19 7.35
N VAL A 995 -15.44 -45.46 6.45
CA VAL A 995 -14.25 -44.62 6.27
C VAL A 995 -14.58 -43.29 5.64
N LEU A 996 -15.48 -43.27 4.64
CA LEU A 996 -16.04 -42.06 4.03
C LEU A 996 -16.59 -41.14 5.13
N PHE A 997 -17.50 -41.66 5.96
CA PHE A 997 -18.16 -40.89 7.00
C PHE A 997 -17.16 -40.33 8.02
N GLU A 998 -16.22 -41.16 8.47
CA GLU A 998 -15.25 -40.75 9.47
C GLU A 998 -14.34 -39.61 8.98
N ILE A 999 -13.78 -39.75 7.78
CA ILE A 999 -12.90 -38.74 7.21
C ILE A 999 -13.69 -37.48 6.84
N MET A 1000 -14.90 -37.63 6.30
CA MET A 1000 -15.78 -36.50 6.00
C MET A 1000 -16.15 -35.72 7.26
N ALA A 1001 -16.39 -36.42 8.38
CA ALA A 1001 -16.71 -35.78 9.65
C ALA A 1001 -15.53 -34.96 10.21
N ILE A 1002 -14.30 -35.46 10.09
CA ILE A 1002 -13.10 -34.69 10.47
C ILE A 1002 -12.98 -33.46 9.56
N LEU A 1003 -13.10 -33.66 8.25
CA LEU A 1003 -12.91 -32.61 7.26
C LEU A 1003 -13.94 -31.49 7.39
N LEU A 1004 -15.24 -31.81 7.46
CA LEU A 1004 -16.31 -30.81 7.56
C LEU A 1004 -16.19 -29.97 8.84
N VAL A 1005 -15.89 -30.61 9.98
CA VAL A 1005 -15.69 -29.88 11.24
C VAL A 1005 -14.44 -29.01 11.19
N SER A 1006 -13.33 -29.54 10.67
CA SER A 1006 -12.11 -28.75 10.46
C SER A 1006 -12.31 -27.60 9.47
N MET A 1007 -13.12 -27.79 8.43
CA MET A 1007 -13.43 -26.77 7.43
C MET A 1007 -14.25 -25.64 8.05
N GLY A 1008 -15.33 -25.95 8.76
CA GLY A 1008 -16.13 -24.94 9.46
C GLY A 1008 -15.32 -24.17 10.50
N LEU A 1009 -14.51 -24.86 11.31
CA LEU A 1009 -13.60 -24.20 12.26
C LEU A 1009 -12.51 -23.37 11.57
N GLY A 1010 -12.08 -23.77 10.37
CA GLY A 1010 -11.08 -23.07 9.57
C GLY A 1010 -11.61 -21.76 9.01
N VAL A 1011 -12.85 -21.78 8.51
CA VAL A 1011 -13.56 -20.56 8.09
C VAL A 1011 -13.78 -19.63 9.28
N VAL A 1012 -14.31 -20.12 10.40
CA VAL A 1012 -14.51 -19.30 11.62
C VAL A 1012 -13.20 -18.67 12.10
N LEU A 1013 -12.12 -19.46 12.13
CA LEU A 1013 -10.80 -18.94 12.47
C LEU A 1013 -10.33 -17.91 11.45
N GLY A 1014 -10.52 -18.16 10.16
CA GLY A 1014 -10.18 -17.23 9.08
C GLY A 1014 -10.90 -15.89 9.17
N LEU A 1015 -12.21 -15.90 9.45
CA LEU A 1015 -13.01 -14.67 9.67
C LEU A 1015 -12.50 -13.88 10.88
N ALA A 1016 -12.21 -14.57 11.99
CA ALA A 1016 -11.68 -13.91 13.19
C ALA A 1016 -10.26 -13.34 12.96
N ILE A 1017 -9.44 -14.01 12.16
CA ILE A 1017 -8.12 -13.47 11.78
C ILE A 1017 -8.30 -12.29 10.82
N ALA A 1018 -9.25 -12.35 9.87
CA ALA A 1018 -9.51 -11.24 8.94
C ALA A 1018 -9.88 -9.97 9.72
N GLU A 1019 -10.78 -10.07 10.69
CA GLU A 1019 -11.10 -8.97 11.60
C GLU A 1019 -9.86 -8.47 12.36
N SER A 1020 -9.06 -9.38 12.95
CA SER A 1020 -7.84 -9.00 13.66
C SER A 1020 -6.80 -8.31 12.74
N PHE A 1021 -6.76 -8.67 11.46
CA PHE A 1021 -5.90 -8.03 10.47
C PHE A 1021 -6.39 -6.64 10.09
N ASN A 1022 -7.67 -6.31 10.29
CA ASN A 1022 -8.17 -4.97 10.03
C ASN A 1022 -7.46 -3.93 10.91
N GLY A 1023 -7.31 -4.22 12.21
CA GLY A 1023 -6.51 -3.40 13.12
C GLY A 1023 -5.01 -3.41 12.83
N PHE A 1024 -4.48 -4.51 12.27
CA PHE A 1024 -3.11 -4.54 11.75
C PHE A 1024 -2.94 -3.54 10.60
N PHE A 1025 -3.84 -3.54 9.61
CA PHE A 1025 -3.83 -2.57 8.51
C PHE A 1025 -4.02 -1.14 9.02
N GLY A 1026 -4.84 -0.90 10.04
CA GLY A 1026 -4.99 0.42 10.65
C GLY A 1026 -3.69 1.01 11.21
N ILE A 1027 -2.81 0.18 11.79
CA ILE A 1027 -1.48 0.65 12.25
C ILE A 1027 -0.58 1.04 11.09
N PHE A 1028 -0.57 0.24 10.03
CA PHE A 1028 0.22 0.57 8.85
C PHE A 1028 -0.36 1.78 8.12
N GLY A 1029 -1.68 1.94 8.07
CA GLY A 1029 -2.35 3.16 7.61
C GLY A 1029 -1.88 4.39 8.37
N PHE A 1030 -1.83 4.33 9.71
CA PHE A 1030 -1.28 5.41 10.54
C PHE A 1030 0.21 5.69 10.25
N ILE A 1031 1.02 4.64 10.09
CA ILE A 1031 2.44 4.80 9.73
C ILE A 1031 2.57 5.46 8.34
N PHE A 1032 1.78 5.03 7.36
CA PHE A 1032 1.80 5.60 6.02
C PHE A 1032 1.31 7.05 6.01
N GLN A 1033 0.28 7.37 6.79
CA GLN A 1033 -0.18 8.74 6.98
C GLN A 1033 0.92 9.63 7.58
N LEU A 1034 1.76 9.12 8.50
CA LEU A 1034 2.90 9.89 9.03
C LEU A 1034 4.01 10.16 8.00
N PHE A 1035 4.12 9.36 6.94
CA PHE A 1035 5.22 9.50 5.95
C PHE A 1035 4.78 10.12 4.62
N LEU A 1036 3.53 9.90 4.20
CA LEU A 1036 2.99 10.39 2.93
C LEU A 1036 2.02 11.55 3.11
N GLY A 1037 1.34 11.54 4.26
CA GLY A 1037 0.21 12.36 4.70
C GLY A 1037 -0.85 12.75 3.67
N GLN A 1038 -2.01 13.11 4.21
CA GLN A 1038 -3.28 13.21 3.49
C GLN A 1038 -3.70 11.86 2.87
N SER A 1039 -4.69 11.26 3.51
CA SER A 1039 -5.66 10.40 2.84
C SER A 1039 -6.99 10.73 3.48
N ALA A 1040 -8.06 10.79 2.69
CA ALA A 1040 -9.41 10.76 3.25
C ALA A 1040 -9.47 9.54 4.18
N PRO A 1041 -9.83 9.70 5.46
CA PRO A 1041 -9.89 8.58 6.40
C PRO A 1041 -11.09 7.70 6.04
N ILE A 1042 -10.95 6.90 4.99
CA ILE A 1042 -11.91 5.88 4.61
C ILE A 1042 -11.67 4.70 5.53
N ASP A 1043 -12.65 4.43 6.38
CA ASP A 1043 -12.59 3.31 7.31
C ASP A 1043 -12.64 2.00 6.54
N ARG A 1044 -11.79 1.04 6.92
CA ARG A 1044 -11.75 -0.28 6.29
C ARG A 1044 -12.86 -1.17 6.85
N ASP A 1045 -14.06 -1.06 6.28
CA ASP A 1045 -15.17 -1.95 6.63
C ASP A 1045 -15.01 -3.32 5.96
N LEU A 1046 -15.02 -4.37 6.78
CA LEU A 1046 -14.84 -5.73 6.29
C LEU A 1046 -16.00 -6.20 5.42
N VAL A 1047 -15.69 -6.47 4.15
CA VAL A 1047 -16.60 -7.12 3.21
C VAL A 1047 -16.54 -8.63 3.41
N TRP A 1048 -17.70 -9.27 3.57
CA TRP A 1048 -17.82 -10.72 3.80
C TRP A 1048 -18.30 -11.45 2.53
N PRO A 1049 -17.39 -11.93 1.66
CA PRO A 1049 -17.72 -12.57 0.38
C PRO A 1049 -18.22 -14.01 0.57
N TRP A 1050 -19.45 -14.17 1.07
CA TRP A 1050 -20.02 -15.47 1.45
C TRP A 1050 -20.10 -16.46 0.29
N LEU A 1051 -20.38 -15.98 -0.93
CA LEU A 1051 -20.52 -16.81 -2.12
C LEU A 1051 -19.16 -17.40 -2.53
N GLU A 1052 -18.14 -16.57 -2.61
CA GLU A 1052 -16.77 -16.91 -3.00
C GLU A 1052 -16.17 -17.86 -1.95
N LEU A 1053 -16.35 -17.55 -0.67
CA LEU A 1053 -15.96 -18.46 0.42
C LEU A 1053 -16.65 -19.81 0.29
N ALA A 1054 -17.96 -19.84 -0.02
CA ALA A 1054 -18.69 -21.09 -0.23
C ALA A 1054 -18.16 -21.87 -1.44
N LEU A 1055 -17.88 -21.20 -2.57
CA LEU A 1055 -17.35 -21.81 -3.78
C LEU A 1055 -15.96 -22.44 -3.56
N VAL A 1056 -15.07 -21.73 -2.86
CA VAL A 1056 -13.72 -22.24 -2.56
C VAL A 1056 -13.78 -23.43 -1.62
N ASN A 1057 -14.57 -23.34 -0.54
CA ASN A 1057 -14.73 -24.46 0.37
C ASN A 1057 -15.39 -25.67 -0.34
N ALA A 1058 -16.36 -25.43 -1.21
CA ALA A 1058 -16.98 -26.49 -2.03
C ALA A 1058 -15.96 -27.14 -2.98
N SER A 1059 -15.08 -26.36 -3.62
CA SER A 1059 -14.07 -26.91 -4.55
C SER A 1059 -13.06 -27.80 -3.80
N VAL A 1060 -12.58 -27.38 -2.63
CA VAL A 1060 -11.71 -28.19 -1.77
C VAL A 1060 -12.43 -29.46 -1.35
N LEU A 1061 -13.69 -29.35 -0.90
CA LEU A 1061 -14.50 -30.50 -0.50
C LEU A 1061 -14.67 -31.50 -1.65
N VAL A 1062 -14.98 -31.03 -2.87
CA VAL A 1062 -15.12 -31.88 -4.06
C VAL A 1062 -13.79 -32.58 -4.38
N ALA A 1063 -12.67 -31.85 -4.40
CA ALA A 1063 -11.36 -32.42 -4.66
C ALA A 1063 -11.00 -33.52 -3.64
N VAL A 1064 -11.27 -33.28 -2.35
CA VAL A 1064 -11.10 -34.27 -1.28
C VAL A 1064 -11.98 -35.48 -1.53
N VAL A 1065 -13.28 -35.29 -1.78
CA VAL A 1065 -14.24 -36.39 -1.99
C VAL A 1065 -13.79 -37.28 -3.15
N VAL A 1066 -13.39 -36.68 -4.28
CA VAL A 1066 -12.89 -37.39 -5.46
C VAL A 1066 -11.63 -38.19 -5.13
N ALA A 1067 -10.65 -37.57 -4.48
CA ALA A 1067 -9.42 -38.23 -4.06
C ALA A 1067 -9.68 -39.40 -3.10
N LEU A 1068 -10.61 -39.20 -2.16
CA LEU A 1068 -10.97 -40.18 -1.15
C LEU A 1068 -11.69 -41.38 -1.79
N LEU A 1069 -12.63 -41.14 -2.69
CA LEU A 1069 -13.32 -42.20 -3.43
C LEU A 1069 -12.34 -43.02 -4.27
N TYR A 1070 -11.41 -42.36 -4.96
CA TYR A 1070 -10.39 -43.03 -5.78
C TYR A 1070 -9.44 -43.89 -4.92
N THR A 1071 -8.88 -43.31 -3.86
CA THR A 1071 -7.90 -43.99 -2.99
C THR A 1071 -8.53 -45.13 -2.18
N THR A 1072 -9.73 -44.95 -1.65
CA THR A 1072 -10.43 -45.97 -0.86
C THR A 1072 -10.84 -47.17 -1.71
N ARG A 1073 -11.33 -46.94 -2.94
CA ARG A 1073 -11.64 -48.03 -3.88
C ARG A 1073 -10.41 -48.87 -4.19
N ARG A 1074 -9.28 -48.23 -4.49
CA ARG A 1074 -8.01 -48.90 -4.78
C ARG A 1074 -7.49 -49.68 -3.58
N ALA A 1075 -7.62 -49.14 -2.37
CA ALA A 1075 -7.14 -49.79 -1.14
C ALA A 1075 -7.91 -51.08 -0.81
N LEU A 1076 -9.22 -51.13 -1.10
CA LEU A 1076 -10.09 -52.26 -0.76
C LEU A 1076 -10.14 -53.36 -1.84
N GLN A 1077 -9.63 -53.08 -3.04
CA GLN A 1077 -9.39 -54.09 -4.07
C GLN A 1077 -8.09 -54.89 -3.83
N ALA A 1078 -7.28 -54.52 -2.84
CA ALA A 1078 -6.05 -55.23 -2.50
C ALA A 1078 -6.35 -56.58 -1.82
N ASP A 1079 -5.57 -57.61 -2.13
CA ASP A 1079 -5.74 -58.95 -1.58
C ASP A 1079 -5.65 -58.95 -0.03
N LEU A 1080 -6.74 -59.38 0.61
CA LEU A 1080 -6.91 -59.38 2.06
C LEU A 1080 -5.78 -60.16 2.77
N ALA A 1081 -5.34 -61.26 2.16
CA ALA A 1081 -4.30 -62.12 2.70
C ALA A 1081 -2.93 -61.42 2.73
N VAL A 1082 -2.64 -60.62 1.70
CA VAL A 1082 -1.39 -59.83 1.58
C VAL A 1082 -1.38 -58.71 2.63
N VAL A 1083 -2.51 -57.99 2.76
CA VAL A 1083 -2.64 -56.91 3.74
C VAL A 1083 -2.55 -57.42 5.19
N LEU A 1084 -3.16 -58.57 5.50
CA LEU A 1084 -3.13 -59.16 6.85
C LEU A 1084 -1.77 -59.75 7.21
N LYS A 1085 -1.02 -60.30 6.24
CA LYS A 1085 0.38 -60.74 6.42
C LYS A 1085 1.35 -59.57 6.61
N GLY A 1086 0.93 -58.35 6.26
CA GLY A 1086 1.79 -57.17 6.28
C GLY A 1086 2.78 -57.13 5.12
N GLU A 1087 2.45 -57.79 4.00
CA GLU A 1087 3.25 -57.81 2.76
C GLU A 1087 2.92 -56.64 1.83
#